data_AF-A0A9E1VDV6-F1
#
_entry.id   AF-A0A9E1VDV6-F1
#
_cell.length_a   1.000
_cell.length_b   1.000
_cell.length_c   1.000
_cell.angle_alpha   90.00
_cell.angle_beta   90.00
_cell.angle_gamma   90.00
#
_symmetry.space_group_name_H-M   'P 1'
#
loop_
_entity.id
_entity.type
_entity.pdbx_description
1 polymer ?
#
loop_
_entity_poly.entity_id
_entity_poly.type
_entity_poly.pdbx_seq_one_letter_code
_entity_poly.pdbx_strand_id
1 'polypeptide(L)'
;MPDFELISDYTPQGDQGEAIKQLVSGVNDGTKHQVLLGVTGSGKTFTIANMIAQTKRPTLVLSHNKTLAAQLYSEFKGFFPNNQVEYFVSYYDYYQPEAFLPASNTYIEKDLQINEELEKLRLSTTSALLSGRRDVIVVASISCIYGIGNPVEFHKSVITLKAGMKITRNALLHKLVSSLYSRSQLELTRGTFRVQGDTVDVFLAYADHALRISFWGDEIETLHTIDPESGTRLHGFEKFLVYPANLFVSSKDNTDSSVWSIQQDLEKQKKYLTDNMLLSEAKRLEERTLYDLEMIKELGYCSGIENYSRYFDKRNPGERPFCLLDYFDDDFLLVVDESHVTLPQVGAMYGGDRSRKVNLVEHGFRLPSALDNRPLTAEEFTEMLNQAIYVSATPADLELERAEGVIVEQVIRPTGLLDPPIEVRPCTNQVDDLVEEIRNVIDMNDRVLVTTLTKRMSEELTKYLEKINISTRYIHSEVKTLDRVAILQDLRDGVFDVLVGVNLLREGLDLPEVSLVAIMDADKEGFLRSVRSLTQTAGRAARNVNGRVIMYADKVTNSMRITIDETSRRRIKQEKYNELNGLSPMQIKRSAGRANLAAEPKPTLSKQTSDPVLLSMSIEQLNQQAEIAKRSMDKAAKELDFMEAARLRDEFFTIKNLLEVKG
;
A
#
# COMPACT_ATOMS: atom_id res chain seq x y z
N MET A 1 -13.59 -1.94 -27.23
CA MET A 1 -13.07 -1.57 -25.89
C MET A 1 -11.62 -1.19 -26.09
N PRO A 2 -11.10 -0.18 -25.36
CA PRO A 2 -9.69 0.21 -25.49
C PRO A 2 -8.80 -0.97 -25.07
N ASP A 3 -7.72 -1.20 -25.82
CA ASP A 3 -6.66 -2.16 -25.49
C ASP A 3 -5.63 -1.51 -24.55
N PHE A 4 -4.82 -2.32 -23.88
CA PHE A 4 -3.67 -1.82 -23.11
C PHE A 4 -2.61 -1.22 -24.05
N GLU A 5 -2.21 0.01 -23.77
CA GLU A 5 -1.20 0.77 -24.51
C GLU A 5 0.02 1.01 -23.61
N LEU A 6 1.06 0.19 -23.78
CA LEU A 6 2.31 0.33 -23.05
C LEU A 6 3.17 1.44 -23.69
N ILE A 7 3.39 2.52 -22.96
CA ILE A 7 4.26 3.64 -23.34
C ILE A 7 5.52 3.60 -22.47
N SER A 8 6.69 3.53 -23.12
CA SER A 8 7.97 3.42 -22.43
C SER A 8 9.12 3.82 -23.36
N ASP A 9 10.09 4.55 -22.83
CA ASP A 9 11.37 4.81 -23.52
C ASP A 9 12.28 3.57 -23.53
N TYR A 10 11.95 2.57 -22.71
CA TYR A 10 12.70 1.31 -22.60
C TYR A 10 12.12 0.26 -23.55
N THR A 11 13.01 -0.47 -24.21
CA THR A 11 12.72 -1.76 -24.87
C THR A 11 13.13 -2.91 -23.95
N PRO A 12 12.54 -4.11 -24.04
CA PRO A 12 13.02 -5.28 -23.29
C PRO A 12 14.50 -5.55 -23.56
N GLN A 13 15.29 -5.69 -22.50
CA GLN A 13 16.74 -5.94 -22.53
C GLN A 13 17.10 -7.16 -21.66
N GLY A 14 18.31 -7.71 -21.83
CA GLY A 14 18.73 -8.85 -21.02
C GLY A 14 17.87 -10.09 -21.26
N ASP A 15 17.43 -10.73 -20.18
CA ASP A 15 16.51 -11.85 -20.19
C ASP A 15 15.03 -11.45 -20.07
N GLN A 16 14.71 -10.14 -20.06
CA GLN A 16 13.32 -9.65 -20.02
C GLN A 16 12.49 -10.17 -21.20
N GLY A 17 13.04 -10.17 -22.42
CA GLY A 17 12.30 -10.60 -23.61
C GLY A 17 11.85 -12.06 -23.54
N GLU A 18 12.74 -12.94 -23.08
CA GLU A 18 12.42 -14.36 -22.88
C GLU A 18 11.48 -14.55 -21.69
N ALA A 19 11.68 -13.81 -20.59
CA ALA A 19 10.79 -13.86 -19.44
C ALA A 19 9.35 -13.44 -19.80
N ILE A 20 9.19 -12.34 -20.53
CA ILE A 20 7.89 -11.88 -21.04
C ILE A 20 7.24 -12.97 -21.89
N LYS A 21 7.99 -13.56 -22.84
CA LYS A 21 7.48 -14.60 -23.73
C LYS A 21 6.97 -15.83 -22.97
N GLN A 22 7.74 -16.30 -21.98
CA GLN A 22 7.35 -17.46 -21.16
C GLN A 22 6.11 -17.16 -20.32
N LEU A 23 6.07 -16.00 -19.65
CA LEU A 23 4.90 -15.60 -18.86
C LEU A 23 3.64 -15.48 -19.71
N VAL A 24 3.74 -14.83 -20.89
CA VAL A 24 2.63 -14.67 -21.82
C VAL A 24 2.15 -16.03 -22.36
N SER A 25 3.08 -16.93 -22.72
CA SER A 25 2.72 -18.30 -23.12
C SER A 25 1.96 -19.00 -22.01
N GLY A 26 2.50 -19.03 -20.78
CA GLY A 26 1.84 -19.68 -19.65
C GLY A 26 0.47 -19.08 -19.34
N VAL A 27 0.28 -17.77 -19.50
CA VAL A 27 -1.04 -17.15 -19.33
C VAL A 27 -2.00 -17.64 -20.41
N ASN A 28 -1.59 -17.62 -21.67
CA ASN A 28 -2.42 -18.03 -22.82
C ASN A 28 -2.71 -19.53 -22.84
N ASP A 29 -1.79 -20.35 -22.33
CA ASP A 29 -1.91 -21.81 -22.22
C ASP A 29 -2.75 -22.24 -21.00
N GLY A 30 -3.22 -21.28 -20.19
CA GLY A 30 -4.06 -21.54 -19.01
C GLY A 30 -3.30 -22.04 -17.78
N THR A 31 -1.97 -21.83 -17.71
CA THR A 31 -1.18 -22.16 -16.52
C THR A 31 -1.66 -21.32 -15.33
N LYS A 32 -2.15 -22.01 -14.28
CA LYS A 32 -2.73 -21.38 -13.08
C LYS A 32 -1.73 -20.58 -12.26
N HIS A 33 -0.50 -21.08 -12.13
CA HIS A 33 0.49 -20.51 -11.24
C HIS A 33 1.84 -20.45 -11.96
N GLN A 34 2.46 -19.27 -11.97
CA GLN A 34 3.78 -19.06 -12.53
C GLN A 34 4.62 -18.23 -11.55
N VAL A 35 5.93 -18.49 -11.51
CA VAL A 35 6.87 -17.71 -10.70
C VAL A 35 7.79 -16.92 -11.62
N LEU A 36 7.80 -15.60 -11.49
CA LEU A 36 8.87 -14.75 -12.01
C LEU A 36 9.97 -14.63 -10.95
N LEU A 37 11.01 -15.46 -11.08
CA LEU A 37 12.21 -15.40 -10.26
C LEU A 37 13.11 -14.27 -10.77
N GLY A 38 12.82 -13.04 -10.31
CA GLY A 38 13.49 -11.83 -10.76
C GLY A 38 14.39 -11.22 -9.69
N VAL A 39 15.67 -10.98 -10.01
CA VAL A 39 16.58 -10.31 -9.07
C VAL A 39 16.24 -8.83 -8.89
N THR A 40 16.73 -8.22 -7.82
CA THR A 40 16.59 -6.77 -7.60
C THR A 40 17.28 -6.01 -8.73
N GLY A 41 16.55 -5.06 -9.32
CA GLY A 41 17.05 -4.22 -10.40
C GLY A 41 17.02 -4.81 -11.81
N SER A 42 16.45 -6.01 -12.00
CA SER A 42 16.27 -6.56 -13.35
C SER A 42 15.08 -5.98 -14.12
N GLY A 43 14.30 -5.06 -13.52
CA GLY A 43 13.14 -4.44 -14.16
C GLY A 43 11.87 -5.31 -14.15
N LYS A 44 11.59 -5.98 -13.02
CA LYS A 44 10.42 -6.86 -12.86
C LYS A 44 9.09 -6.19 -13.22
N THR A 45 8.86 -4.95 -12.77
CA THR A 45 7.63 -4.22 -13.08
C THR A 45 7.44 -4.03 -14.59
N PHE A 46 8.52 -3.72 -15.31
CA PHE A 46 8.47 -3.54 -16.76
C PHE A 46 8.17 -4.86 -17.50
N THR A 47 8.72 -5.98 -17.04
CA THR A 47 8.37 -7.32 -17.53
C THR A 47 6.89 -7.62 -17.34
N ILE A 48 6.35 -7.34 -16.14
CA ILE A 48 4.92 -7.53 -15.86
C ILE A 48 4.06 -6.59 -16.71
N ALA A 49 4.45 -5.33 -16.89
CA ALA A 49 3.73 -4.39 -17.76
C ALA A 49 3.65 -4.91 -19.21
N ASN A 50 4.75 -5.44 -19.76
CA ASN A 50 4.74 -6.07 -21.08
C ASN A 50 3.81 -7.29 -21.14
N MET A 51 3.81 -8.13 -20.10
CA MET A 51 2.91 -9.28 -20.01
C MET A 51 1.43 -8.83 -20.00
N ILE A 52 1.08 -7.80 -19.21
CA ILE A 52 -0.29 -7.27 -19.15
C ILE A 52 -0.70 -6.73 -20.53
N ALA A 53 0.16 -5.96 -21.18
CA ALA A 53 -0.11 -5.39 -22.50
C ALA A 53 -0.37 -6.47 -23.57
N GLN A 54 0.36 -7.59 -23.52
CA GLN A 54 0.23 -8.69 -24.49
C GLN A 54 -0.95 -9.62 -24.19
N THR A 55 -1.24 -9.88 -22.92
CA THR A 55 -2.35 -10.76 -22.50
C THR A 55 -3.71 -10.07 -22.53
N LYS A 56 -3.73 -8.73 -22.41
CA LYS A 56 -4.93 -7.88 -22.47
C LYS A 56 -6.00 -8.20 -21.44
N ARG A 57 -5.56 -8.55 -20.22
CA ARG A 57 -6.46 -8.96 -19.13
C ARG A 57 -6.46 -7.93 -17.99
N PRO A 58 -7.65 -7.66 -17.39
CA PRO A 58 -7.72 -6.91 -16.14
C PRO A 58 -6.78 -7.54 -15.12
N THR A 59 -5.96 -6.73 -14.44
CA THR A 59 -4.91 -7.25 -13.58
C THR A 59 -4.96 -6.61 -12.19
N LEU A 60 -4.96 -7.45 -11.16
CA LEU A 60 -4.76 -7.06 -9.78
C LEU A 60 -3.28 -7.24 -9.41
N VAL A 61 -2.60 -6.16 -9.07
CA VAL A 61 -1.22 -6.19 -8.55
C VAL A 61 -1.27 -6.02 -7.04
N LEU A 62 -0.96 -7.09 -6.30
CA LEU A 62 -1.02 -7.13 -4.85
C LEU A 62 0.38 -6.92 -4.25
N SER A 63 0.52 -5.95 -3.35
CA SER A 63 1.75 -5.68 -2.59
C SER A 63 1.50 -5.68 -1.07
N HIS A 64 2.51 -6.10 -0.30
CA HIS A 64 2.39 -6.28 1.15
C HIS A 64 2.42 -4.98 1.97
N ASN A 65 2.82 -3.86 1.36
CA ASN A 65 2.91 -2.58 2.06
C ASN A 65 2.45 -1.39 1.18
N LYS A 66 2.01 -0.31 1.82
CA LYS A 66 1.47 0.88 1.14
C LYS A 66 2.53 1.63 0.32
N THR A 67 3.81 1.61 0.74
CA THR A 67 4.90 2.34 0.08
C THR A 67 5.23 1.73 -1.28
N LEU A 68 5.43 0.41 -1.34
CA LEU A 68 5.64 -0.34 -2.57
C LEU A 68 4.40 -0.29 -3.46
N ALA A 69 3.20 -0.39 -2.89
CA ALA A 69 1.97 -0.22 -3.65
C ALA A 69 1.90 1.15 -4.34
N ALA A 70 2.26 2.24 -3.64
CA ALA A 70 2.31 3.58 -4.22
C ALA A 70 3.39 3.69 -5.32
N GLN A 71 4.56 3.09 -5.12
CA GLN A 71 5.60 3.05 -6.14
C GLN A 71 5.13 2.31 -7.40
N LEU A 72 4.57 1.10 -7.25
CA LEU A 72 4.03 0.32 -8.36
C LEU A 72 2.91 1.08 -9.06
N TYR A 73 2.01 1.73 -8.31
CA TYR A 73 0.96 2.57 -8.89
C TYR A 73 1.54 3.67 -9.77
N SER A 74 2.56 4.38 -9.30
CA SER A 74 3.24 5.42 -10.08
C SER A 74 3.95 4.86 -11.31
N GLU A 75 4.60 3.70 -11.20
CA GLU A 75 5.27 3.02 -12.32
C GLU A 75 4.26 2.59 -13.38
N PHE A 76 3.16 1.91 -12.98
CA PHE A 76 2.10 1.51 -13.90
C PHE A 76 1.37 2.69 -14.54
N LYS A 77 1.13 3.79 -13.80
CA LYS A 77 0.60 5.05 -14.36
C LYS A 77 1.52 5.60 -15.46
N GLY A 78 2.84 5.53 -15.25
CA GLY A 78 3.82 5.94 -16.25
C GLY A 78 3.82 5.03 -17.49
N PHE A 79 3.68 3.72 -17.29
CA PHE A 79 3.63 2.74 -18.38
C PHE A 79 2.31 2.75 -19.16
N PHE A 80 1.19 3.07 -18.52
CA PHE A 80 -0.15 3.00 -19.10
C PHE A 80 -0.93 4.31 -18.90
N PRO A 81 -0.45 5.46 -19.41
CA PRO A 81 -1.09 6.76 -19.17
C PRO A 81 -2.48 6.87 -19.83
N ASN A 82 -2.77 6.03 -20.83
CA ASN A 82 -4.03 6.02 -21.57
C ASN A 82 -5.03 4.94 -21.11
N ASN A 83 -4.65 4.10 -20.13
CA ASN A 83 -5.51 3.06 -19.56
C ASN A 83 -5.88 3.37 -18.10
N GLN A 84 -6.78 2.57 -17.52
CA GLN A 84 -7.21 2.76 -16.13
C GLN A 84 -6.24 2.08 -15.17
N VAL A 85 -5.31 2.87 -14.63
CA VAL A 85 -4.46 2.45 -13.52
C VAL A 85 -5.05 3.00 -12.23
N GLU A 86 -5.49 2.09 -11.38
CA GLU A 86 -6.27 2.34 -10.17
C GLU A 86 -5.49 1.94 -8.90
N TYR A 87 -5.85 2.55 -7.76
CA TYR A 87 -5.15 2.36 -6.49
C TYR A 87 -6.10 1.98 -5.38
N PHE A 88 -5.87 0.81 -4.75
CA PHE A 88 -6.76 0.25 -3.76
C PHE A 88 -6.04 -0.16 -2.47
N VAL A 89 -5.94 0.78 -1.54
CA VAL A 89 -5.36 0.55 -0.21
C VAL A 89 -6.34 0.93 0.90
N SER A 90 -6.00 0.62 2.15
CA SER A 90 -6.77 1.13 3.29
C SER A 90 -6.79 2.67 3.27
N TYR A 91 -8.00 3.22 3.32
CA TYR A 91 -8.28 4.65 3.35
C TYR A 91 -8.11 5.28 4.73
N TYR A 92 -7.54 4.55 5.69
CA TYR A 92 -7.22 5.09 7.00
C TYR A 92 -5.79 5.63 7.03
N ASP A 93 -5.63 6.88 7.45
CA ASP A 93 -4.34 7.47 7.86
C ASP A 93 -3.93 6.90 9.22
N TYR A 94 -4.91 6.82 10.13
CA TYR A 94 -4.80 6.18 11.43
C TYR A 94 -6.00 5.26 11.66
N TYR A 95 -5.75 4.09 12.24
CA TYR A 95 -6.79 3.12 12.56
C TYR A 95 -6.44 2.37 13.84
N GLN A 96 -7.27 2.55 14.85
CA GLN A 96 -7.32 1.75 16.05
C GLN A 96 -8.54 0.83 15.99
N PRO A 97 -8.33 -0.49 15.91
CA PRO A 97 -9.43 -1.43 15.92
C PRO A 97 -10.15 -1.46 17.28
N GLU A 98 -11.46 -1.67 17.24
CA GLU A 98 -12.22 -2.08 18.43
C GLU A 98 -11.64 -3.39 19.00
N ALA A 99 -11.39 -3.44 20.31
CA ALA A 99 -10.88 -4.62 20.98
C ALA A 99 -11.29 -4.67 22.46
N PHE A 100 -11.30 -5.88 23.03
CA PHE A 100 -11.45 -6.09 24.46
C PHE A 100 -10.31 -6.97 24.98
N LEU A 101 -9.67 -6.52 26.06
CA LEU A 101 -8.57 -7.21 26.74
C LEU A 101 -9.09 -7.80 28.06
N PRO A 102 -9.41 -9.11 28.13
CA PRO A 102 -9.98 -9.72 29.32
C PRO A 102 -9.05 -9.61 30.54
N ALA A 103 -7.74 -9.74 30.33
CA ALA A 103 -6.73 -9.72 31.39
C ALA A 103 -6.71 -8.40 32.19
N SER A 104 -6.99 -7.27 31.54
CA SER A 104 -7.03 -5.94 32.17
C SER A 104 -8.43 -5.35 32.26
N ASN A 105 -9.46 -6.13 31.88
CA ASN A 105 -10.84 -5.68 31.73
C ASN A 105 -10.96 -4.33 30.99
N THR A 106 -10.18 -4.17 29.91
CA THR A 106 -10.09 -2.90 29.17
C THR A 106 -10.80 -3.03 27.84
N TYR A 107 -11.81 -2.17 27.63
CA TYR A 107 -12.43 -1.96 26.33
C TYR A 107 -11.71 -0.84 25.58
N ILE A 108 -11.33 -1.11 24.35
CA ILE A 108 -10.66 -0.18 23.45
C ILE A 108 -11.65 0.21 22.37
N GLU A 109 -12.05 1.48 22.37
CA GLU A 109 -12.93 2.03 21.36
C GLU A 109 -12.23 2.10 19.99
N LYS A 110 -13.07 1.96 18.96
CA LYS A 110 -12.65 2.19 17.57
C LYS A 110 -12.36 3.67 17.40
N ASP A 111 -11.15 3.98 16.94
CA ASP A 111 -10.77 5.34 16.56
C ASP A 111 -10.10 5.30 15.18
N LEU A 112 -10.42 6.26 14.32
CA LEU A 112 -9.98 6.25 12.94
C LEU A 112 -9.93 7.64 12.35
N GLN A 113 -9.05 7.81 11.37
CA GLN A 113 -8.98 8.98 10.54
C GLN A 113 -9.01 8.56 9.08
N ILE A 114 -10.06 9.00 8.37
CA ILE A 114 -10.25 8.73 6.94
C ILE A 114 -9.43 9.72 6.10
N ASN A 115 -8.78 9.18 5.08
CA ASN A 115 -8.15 9.93 4.01
C ASN A 115 -9.10 9.94 2.80
N GLU A 116 -9.71 11.10 2.55
CA GLU A 116 -10.69 11.30 1.48
C GLU A 116 -10.13 11.02 0.08
N GLU A 117 -8.82 11.23 -0.13
CA GLU A 117 -8.19 10.97 -1.42
C GLU A 117 -8.05 9.47 -1.67
N LEU A 118 -7.68 8.70 -0.63
CA LEU A 118 -7.67 7.24 -0.72
C LEU A 118 -9.08 6.66 -0.85
N GLU A 119 -10.09 7.26 -0.21
CA GLU A 119 -11.49 6.85 -0.40
C GLU A 119 -11.97 7.11 -1.84
N LYS A 120 -11.65 8.28 -2.43
CA LYS A 120 -11.89 8.54 -3.86
C LYS A 120 -11.26 7.46 -4.72
N LEU A 121 -9.98 7.16 -4.52
CA LEU A 121 -9.26 6.17 -5.35
C LEU A 121 -9.87 4.77 -5.24
N ARG A 122 -10.37 4.38 -4.06
CA ARG A 122 -11.11 3.12 -3.89
C ARG A 122 -12.42 3.11 -4.66
N LEU A 123 -13.19 4.20 -4.61
CA LEU A 123 -14.44 4.33 -5.36
C LEU A 123 -14.18 4.38 -6.87
N SER A 124 -13.10 5.04 -7.31
CA SER A 124 -12.61 5.04 -8.69
C SER A 124 -12.33 3.62 -9.15
N THR A 125 -11.58 2.85 -8.36
CA THR A 125 -11.26 1.44 -8.63
C THR A 125 -12.51 0.60 -8.86
N THR A 126 -13.47 0.62 -7.93
CA THR A 126 -14.69 -0.21 -8.04
C THR A 126 -15.59 0.24 -9.18
N SER A 127 -15.65 1.55 -9.45
CA SER A 127 -16.40 2.10 -10.58
C SER A 127 -15.76 1.72 -11.91
N ALA A 128 -14.43 1.73 -12.00
CA ALA A 128 -13.68 1.33 -13.19
C ALA A 128 -13.91 -0.15 -13.52
N LEU A 129 -13.85 -1.04 -12.53
CA LEU A 129 -14.12 -2.46 -12.70
C LEU A 129 -15.57 -2.72 -13.16
N LEU A 130 -16.56 -1.99 -12.62
CA LEU A 130 -17.97 -2.13 -13.00
C LEU A 130 -18.36 -1.33 -14.27
N SER A 131 -17.43 -0.60 -14.88
CA SER A 131 -17.71 0.18 -16.09
C SER A 131 -17.82 -0.66 -17.36
N GLY A 132 -17.44 -1.94 -17.30
CA GLY A 132 -17.30 -2.82 -18.45
C GLY A 132 -16.02 -2.58 -19.25
N ARG A 133 -15.11 -1.72 -18.76
CA ARG A 133 -13.75 -1.61 -19.29
C ARG A 133 -12.92 -2.80 -18.84
N ARG A 134 -12.05 -3.28 -19.75
CA ARG A 134 -11.13 -4.38 -19.47
C ARG A 134 -9.67 -3.94 -19.34
N ASP A 135 -9.36 -2.71 -19.72
CA ASP A 135 -8.04 -2.11 -19.62
C ASP A 135 -7.77 -1.52 -18.23
N VAL A 136 -8.02 -2.33 -17.18
CA VAL A 136 -7.93 -1.92 -15.78
C VAL A 136 -6.77 -2.66 -15.09
N ILE A 137 -5.84 -1.91 -14.52
CA ILE A 137 -4.81 -2.40 -13.61
C ILE A 137 -5.09 -1.81 -12.25
N VAL A 138 -5.31 -2.67 -11.26
CA VAL A 138 -5.50 -2.23 -9.87
C VAL A 138 -4.27 -2.57 -9.07
N VAL A 139 -3.59 -1.57 -8.52
CA VAL A 139 -2.52 -1.77 -7.55
C VAL A 139 -3.11 -1.71 -6.16
N ALA A 140 -3.03 -2.81 -5.42
CA ALA A 140 -3.69 -2.96 -4.14
C ALA A 140 -2.75 -3.41 -3.02
N SER A 141 -3.11 -3.03 -1.79
CA SER A 141 -2.58 -3.69 -0.60
C SER A 141 -3.49 -4.85 -0.19
N ILE A 142 -3.18 -5.48 0.96
CA ILE A 142 -4.04 -6.48 1.59
C ILE A 142 -5.48 -6.02 1.83
N SER A 143 -5.78 -4.73 1.69
CA SER A 143 -7.16 -4.25 1.69
C SER A 143 -8.04 -4.92 0.64
N CYS A 144 -7.50 -5.51 -0.44
CA CYS A 144 -8.30 -6.18 -1.48
C CYS A 144 -9.05 -7.42 -0.98
N ILE A 145 -8.59 -8.06 0.10
CA ILE A 145 -9.23 -9.25 0.70
C ILE A 145 -10.18 -8.90 1.85
N TYR A 146 -10.36 -7.62 2.16
CA TYR A 146 -11.30 -7.17 3.18
C TYR A 146 -12.69 -6.93 2.61
N GLY A 147 -13.69 -7.06 3.48
CA GLY A 147 -15.09 -6.78 3.18
C GLY A 147 -15.30 -5.41 2.52
N ILE A 148 -15.94 -5.42 1.35
CA ILE A 148 -16.52 -4.24 0.70
C ILE A 148 -17.98 -4.52 0.35
N GLY A 149 -18.73 -3.48 -0.02
CA GLY A 149 -20.14 -3.64 -0.34
C GLY A 149 -20.38 -4.65 -1.47
N ASN A 150 -21.52 -5.34 -1.40
CA ASN A 150 -21.94 -6.29 -2.43
C ASN A 150 -21.94 -5.63 -3.83
N PRO A 151 -21.18 -6.16 -4.81
CA PRO A 151 -21.08 -5.57 -6.15
C PRO A 151 -22.43 -5.49 -6.86
N VAL A 152 -23.35 -6.42 -6.59
CA VAL A 152 -24.70 -6.42 -7.17
C VAL A 152 -25.53 -5.25 -6.63
N GLU A 153 -25.50 -4.99 -5.32
CA GLU A 153 -26.21 -3.86 -4.72
C GLU A 153 -25.57 -2.52 -5.12
N PHE A 154 -24.24 -2.47 -5.20
CA PHE A 154 -23.52 -1.30 -5.71
C PHE A 154 -23.93 -1.00 -7.16
N HIS A 155 -23.96 -2.00 -8.05
CA HIS A 155 -24.38 -1.86 -9.43
C HIS A 155 -25.85 -1.45 -9.57
N LYS A 156 -26.77 -2.00 -8.75
CA LYS A 156 -28.19 -1.57 -8.74
C LYS A 156 -28.38 -0.10 -8.37
N SER A 157 -27.44 0.46 -7.61
CA SER A 157 -27.48 1.85 -7.13
C SER A 157 -26.86 2.85 -8.11
N VAL A 158 -26.36 2.38 -9.27
CA VAL A 158 -25.83 3.21 -10.35
C VAL A 158 -26.97 3.94 -11.08
N ILE A 159 -26.85 5.26 -11.18
CA ILE A 159 -27.83 6.09 -11.89
C ILE A 159 -27.38 6.23 -13.35
N THR A 160 -28.16 5.66 -14.26
CA THR A 160 -27.96 5.87 -15.70
C THR A 160 -28.68 7.13 -16.16
N LEU A 161 -27.94 8.06 -16.74
CA LEU A 161 -28.44 9.31 -17.34
C LEU A 161 -28.20 9.30 -18.84
N LYS A 162 -29.15 9.85 -19.60
CA LYS A 162 -29.04 10.03 -21.05
C LYS A 162 -29.61 11.39 -21.46
N ALA A 163 -28.99 12.04 -22.44
CA ALA A 163 -29.62 13.17 -23.11
C ALA A 163 -30.93 12.70 -23.78
N GLY A 164 -31.99 13.52 -23.68
CA GLY A 164 -33.36 13.18 -24.09
C GLY A 164 -34.14 12.30 -23.11
N MET A 165 -33.56 11.96 -21.94
CA MET A 165 -34.27 11.16 -20.94
C MET A 165 -35.36 11.99 -20.26
N LYS A 166 -36.60 11.48 -20.27
CA LYS A 166 -37.73 12.05 -19.52
C LYS A 166 -37.66 11.66 -18.05
N ILE A 167 -37.24 12.60 -17.21
CA ILE A 167 -37.15 12.45 -15.76
C ILE A 167 -37.33 13.83 -15.12
N THR A 168 -38.18 13.91 -14.10
CA THR A 168 -38.34 15.16 -13.36
C THR A 168 -37.09 15.43 -12.53
N ARG A 169 -36.73 16.70 -12.34
CA ARG A 169 -35.58 17.08 -11.51
C ARG A 169 -35.64 16.47 -10.11
N ASN A 170 -36.81 16.54 -9.46
CA ASN A 170 -36.98 15.99 -8.10
C ASN A 170 -36.80 14.47 -8.06
N ALA A 171 -37.24 13.74 -9.10
CA ALA A 171 -36.99 12.31 -9.18
C ALA A 171 -35.48 11.99 -9.28
N LEU A 172 -34.72 12.79 -10.03
CA LEU A 172 -33.26 12.68 -10.05
C LEU A 172 -32.66 12.95 -8.66
N LEU A 173 -33.10 13.99 -7.95
CA LEU A 173 -32.56 14.31 -6.62
C LEU A 173 -32.80 13.17 -5.63
N HIS A 174 -33.99 12.56 -5.64
CA HIS A 174 -34.27 11.37 -4.82
C HIS A 174 -33.36 10.19 -5.16
N LYS A 175 -33.07 9.97 -6.45
CA LYS A 175 -32.10 8.94 -6.86
C LYS A 175 -30.69 9.23 -6.36
N LEU A 176 -30.23 10.48 -6.45
CA LEU A 176 -28.92 10.89 -5.93
C LEU A 176 -28.81 10.64 -4.42
N VAL A 177 -29.83 11.02 -3.65
CA VAL A 177 -29.89 10.74 -2.20
C VAL A 177 -29.89 9.25 -1.90
N SER A 178 -30.64 8.44 -2.66
CA SER A 178 -30.61 6.97 -2.50
C SER A 178 -29.26 6.35 -2.87
N SER A 179 -28.46 7.03 -3.70
CA SER A 179 -27.09 6.65 -4.07
C SER A 179 -26.05 7.31 -3.14
N LEU A 180 -26.50 7.77 -1.96
CA LEU A 180 -25.71 8.36 -0.87
C LEU A 180 -25.05 9.71 -1.17
N TYR A 181 -25.50 10.43 -2.20
CA TYR A 181 -25.08 11.82 -2.38
C TYR A 181 -25.87 12.75 -1.46
N SER A 182 -25.21 13.77 -0.93
CA SER A 182 -25.84 14.78 -0.07
C SER A 182 -26.11 16.08 -0.83
N ARG A 183 -27.20 16.77 -0.48
CA ARG A 183 -27.51 18.07 -1.09
C ARG A 183 -26.73 19.17 -0.39
N SER A 184 -25.97 19.96 -1.15
CA SER A 184 -25.33 21.17 -0.68
C SER A 184 -25.96 22.42 -1.32
N GLN A 185 -26.04 23.51 -0.56
CA GLN A 185 -26.54 24.80 -1.04
C GLN A 185 -25.43 25.82 -1.31
N LEU A 186 -24.28 25.68 -0.64
CA LEU A 186 -23.21 26.67 -0.63
C LEU A 186 -22.00 26.15 -1.40
N GLU A 187 -21.43 25.05 -0.95
CA GLU A 187 -20.16 24.52 -1.45
C GLU A 187 -20.35 23.18 -2.14
N LEU A 188 -19.84 23.04 -3.36
CA LEU A 188 -19.88 21.79 -4.09
C LEU A 188 -18.62 20.99 -3.75
N THR A 189 -18.73 20.09 -2.77
CA THR A 189 -17.67 19.15 -2.37
C THR A 189 -17.95 17.74 -2.90
N ARG A 190 -16.97 16.84 -2.88
CA ARG A 190 -17.12 15.46 -3.40
C ARG A 190 -18.28 14.73 -2.71
N GLY A 191 -19.04 13.95 -3.48
CA GLY A 191 -20.20 13.22 -2.96
C GLY A 191 -21.41 14.12 -2.68
N THR A 192 -21.38 15.37 -3.13
CA THR A 192 -22.51 16.31 -2.99
C THR A 192 -23.10 16.72 -4.32
N PHE A 193 -24.33 17.22 -4.29
CA PHE A 193 -24.96 17.86 -5.43
C PHE A 193 -25.62 19.19 -5.05
N ARG A 194 -25.69 20.10 -6.01
CA ARG A 194 -26.42 21.38 -5.88
C ARG A 194 -27.37 21.57 -7.05
N VAL A 195 -28.36 22.44 -6.85
CA VAL A 195 -29.38 22.77 -7.85
C VAL A 195 -29.35 24.27 -8.10
N GLN A 196 -29.19 24.68 -9.36
CA GLN A 196 -29.18 26.09 -9.78
C GLN A 196 -30.12 26.27 -10.98
N GLY A 197 -31.33 26.78 -10.73
CA GLY A 197 -32.37 26.86 -11.76
C GLY A 197 -32.65 25.48 -12.37
N ASP A 198 -32.44 25.35 -13.66
CA ASP A 198 -32.67 24.12 -14.43
C ASP A 198 -31.43 23.22 -14.54
N THR A 199 -30.39 23.52 -13.76
CA THR A 199 -29.17 22.71 -13.72
C THR A 199 -29.00 22.00 -12.38
N VAL A 200 -28.52 20.75 -12.44
CA VAL A 200 -28.08 19.97 -11.28
C VAL A 200 -26.60 19.66 -11.47
N ASP A 201 -25.76 20.16 -10.58
CA ASP A 201 -24.34 19.85 -10.53
C ASP A 201 -24.12 18.76 -9.48
N VAL A 202 -23.48 17.66 -9.88
CA VAL A 202 -23.15 16.53 -9.01
C VAL A 202 -21.64 16.35 -8.98
N PHE A 203 -21.01 16.58 -7.84
CA PHE A 203 -19.58 16.29 -7.70
C PHE A 203 -19.39 14.81 -7.39
N LEU A 204 -18.89 14.08 -8.38
CA LEU A 204 -18.69 12.64 -8.32
C LEU A 204 -17.73 12.27 -7.19
N ALA A 205 -18.08 11.26 -6.39
CA ALA A 205 -17.26 10.85 -5.25
C ALA A 205 -15.93 10.17 -5.67
N TYR A 206 -15.86 9.71 -6.91
CA TYR A 206 -14.76 8.93 -7.48
C TYR A 206 -13.93 9.70 -8.51
N ALA A 207 -14.18 11.00 -8.73
CA ALA A 207 -13.49 11.77 -9.75
C ALA A 207 -13.21 13.21 -9.29
N ASP A 208 -12.28 13.87 -9.99
CA ASP A 208 -11.90 15.27 -9.73
C ASP A 208 -12.76 16.29 -10.49
N HIS A 209 -13.80 15.83 -11.20
CA HIS A 209 -14.73 16.66 -11.94
C HIS A 209 -16.17 16.43 -11.48
N ALA A 210 -17.00 17.44 -11.66
CA ALA A 210 -18.44 17.34 -11.43
C ALA A 210 -19.18 17.07 -12.75
N LEU A 211 -20.37 16.48 -12.66
CA LEU A 211 -21.31 16.32 -13.75
C LEU A 211 -22.39 17.40 -13.66
N ARG A 212 -22.52 18.24 -14.69
CA ARG A 212 -23.64 19.16 -14.86
C ARG A 212 -24.70 18.54 -15.76
N ILE A 213 -25.92 18.50 -15.23
CA ILE A 213 -27.11 17.95 -15.87
C ILE A 213 -28.05 19.13 -16.10
N SER A 214 -28.31 19.47 -17.37
CA SER A 214 -29.21 20.58 -17.74
C SER A 214 -30.57 20.04 -18.15
N PHE A 215 -31.63 20.64 -17.63
CA PHE A 215 -33.01 20.26 -17.87
C PHE A 215 -33.74 21.26 -18.77
N TRP A 216 -34.68 20.74 -19.56
CA TRP A 216 -35.74 21.52 -20.19
C TRP A 216 -37.09 20.93 -19.76
N GLY A 217 -37.71 21.53 -18.75
CA GLY A 217 -38.88 20.94 -18.08
C GLY A 217 -38.51 19.62 -17.40
N ASP A 218 -39.13 18.52 -17.84
CA ASP A 218 -38.92 17.16 -17.30
C ASP A 218 -38.05 16.28 -18.22
N GLU A 219 -37.19 16.90 -19.02
CA GLU A 219 -36.27 16.22 -19.94
C GLU A 219 -34.83 16.68 -19.72
N ILE A 220 -33.89 15.73 -19.70
CA ILE A 220 -32.45 16.04 -19.67
C ILE A 220 -32.04 16.51 -21.08
N GLU A 221 -31.67 17.77 -21.21
CA GLU A 221 -31.22 18.36 -22.46
C GLU A 221 -29.75 18.02 -22.75
N THR A 222 -28.88 18.25 -21.76
CA THR A 222 -27.43 18.00 -21.92
C THR A 222 -26.77 17.44 -20.66
N LEU A 223 -25.73 16.65 -20.89
CA LEU A 223 -24.82 16.13 -19.87
C LEU A 223 -23.41 16.59 -20.21
N HIS A 224 -22.72 17.22 -19.26
CA HIS A 224 -21.32 17.59 -19.43
C HIS A 224 -20.57 17.58 -18.11
N THR A 225 -19.30 17.18 -18.16
CA THR A 225 -18.41 17.33 -17.01
C THR A 225 -17.92 18.77 -16.91
N ILE A 226 -17.72 19.24 -15.69
CA ILE A 226 -17.22 20.56 -15.36
C ILE A 226 -16.10 20.47 -14.34
N ASP A 227 -15.20 21.44 -14.38
CA ASP A 227 -14.32 21.74 -13.26
C ASP A 227 -15.15 22.28 -12.08
N PRO A 228 -15.09 21.67 -10.88
CA PRO A 228 -16.00 22.01 -9.77
C PRO A 228 -15.75 23.40 -9.19
N GLU A 229 -14.53 23.93 -9.30
CA GLU A 229 -14.14 25.24 -8.76
C GLU A 229 -14.52 26.39 -9.73
N SER A 230 -14.07 26.29 -10.98
CA SER A 230 -14.29 27.32 -12.01
C SER A 230 -15.64 27.22 -12.71
N GLY A 231 -16.27 26.02 -12.69
CA GLY A 231 -17.48 25.72 -13.46
C GLY A 231 -17.23 25.58 -14.97
N THR A 232 -15.97 25.52 -15.41
CA THR A 232 -15.59 25.43 -16.82
C THR A 232 -16.03 24.08 -17.39
N ARG A 233 -16.67 24.10 -18.57
CA ARG A 233 -17.11 22.89 -19.26
C ARG A 233 -15.91 22.12 -19.82
N LEU A 234 -15.88 20.81 -19.56
CA LEU A 234 -14.86 19.88 -20.03
C LEU A 234 -15.39 19.06 -21.21
N HIS A 235 -16.00 17.90 -20.96
CA HIS A 235 -16.48 16.99 -22.00
C HIS A 235 -18.01 16.82 -21.97
N GLY A 236 -18.63 16.69 -23.15
CA GLY A 236 -20.06 16.38 -23.29
C GLY A 236 -20.30 14.89 -23.45
N PHE A 237 -21.45 14.41 -22.96
CA PHE A 237 -21.82 13.00 -22.99
C PHE A 237 -23.26 12.81 -23.48
N GLU A 238 -23.50 11.76 -24.28
CA GLU A 238 -24.87 11.33 -24.61
C GLU A 238 -25.46 10.45 -23.51
N LYS A 239 -24.60 9.65 -22.85
CA LYS A 239 -24.94 8.76 -21.74
C LYS A 239 -23.86 8.90 -20.67
N PHE A 240 -24.28 8.98 -19.41
CA PHE A 240 -23.38 9.03 -18.25
C PHE A 240 -23.87 8.08 -17.16
N LEU A 241 -22.95 7.40 -16.48
CA LEU A 241 -23.24 6.56 -15.32
C LEU A 241 -22.72 7.27 -14.06
N VAL A 242 -23.62 7.55 -13.12
CA VAL A 242 -23.25 8.10 -11.80
C VAL A 242 -23.24 6.95 -10.81
N TYR A 243 -22.05 6.59 -10.33
CA TYR A 243 -21.87 5.55 -9.31
C TYR A 243 -22.15 6.10 -7.90
N PRO A 244 -22.51 5.24 -6.93
CA PRO A 244 -22.78 5.66 -5.56
C PRO A 244 -21.62 6.40 -4.90
N ALA A 245 -21.96 7.29 -3.97
CA ALA A 245 -20.97 8.09 -3.24
C ALA A 245 -20.22 7.31 -2.15
N ASN A 246 -20.64 6.09 -1.83
CA ASN A 246 -19.99 5.22 -0.86
C ASN A 246 -19.99 3.76 -1.36
N LEU A 247 -19.03 2.96 -0.89
CA LEU A 247 -18.93 1.53 -1.22
C LEU A 247 -20.01 0.69 -0.55
N PHE A 248 -20.49 1.10 0.63
CA PHE A 248 -21.48 0.35 1.40
C PHE A 248 -22.86 0.96 1.18
N VAL A 249 -23.54 0.48 0.13
CA VAL A 249 -24.89 0.93 -0.23
C VAL A 249 -25.87 -0.20 0.01
N SER A 250 -27.00 0.13 0.65
CA SER A 250 -28.11 -0.79 0.86
C SER A 250 -29.42 -0.11 0.50
N SER A 251 -30.32 -0.84 -0.16
CA SER A 251 -31.68 -0.38 -0.42
C SER A 251 -32.50 -0.31 0.89
N LYS A 252 -33.53 0.54 0.91
CA LYS A 252 -34.39 0.71 2.10
C LYS A 252 -35.05 -0.60 2.54
N ASP A 253 -35.62 -1.35 1.61
CA ASP A 253 -36.22 -2.66 1.88
C ASP A 253 -35.21 -3.64 2.49
N ASN A 254 -33.96 -3.61 2.00
CA ASN A 254 -32.89 -4.43 2.55
C ASN A 254 -32.53 -4.03 3.97
N THR A 255 -32.41 -2.72 4.24
CA THR A 255 -32.14 -2.18 5.57
C THR A 255 -33.23 -2.59 6.57
N ASP A 256 -34.50 -2.45 6.22
CA ASP A 256 -35.62 -2.82 7.09
C ASP A 256 -35.61 -4.33 7.41
N SER A 257 -35.35 -5.17 6.39
CA SER A 257 -35.22 -6.62 6.60
C SER A 257 -33.99 -7.00 7.45
N SER A 258 -32.87 -6.30 7.27
CA SER A 258 -31.63 -6.53 8.02
C SER A 258 -31.82 -6.19 9.49
N VAL A 259 -32.48 -5.08 9.80
CA VAL A 259 -32.80 -4.67 11.17
C VAL A 259 -33.64 -5.73 11.87
N TRP A 260 -34.66 -6.29 11.20
CA TRP A 260 -35.45 -7.38 11.76
C TRP A 260 -34.59 -8.61 12.07
N SER A 261 -33.72 -9.03 11.14
CA SER A 261 -32.82 -10.17 11.35
C SER A 261 -31.82 -9.96 12.49
N ILE A 262 -31.27 -8.74 12.64
CA ILE A 262 -30.38 -8.38 13.76
C ILE A 262 -31.13 -8.51 15.08
N GLN A 263 -32.37 -8.04 15.18
CA GLN A 263 -33.20 -8.17 16.39
C GLN A 263 -33.45 -9.64 16.76
N GLN A 264 -33.71 -10.50 15.78
CA GLN A 264 -33.92 -11.93 16.02
C GLN A 264 -32.65 -12.61 16.56
N ASP A 265 -31.48 -12.27 16.02
CA ASP A 265 -30.21 -12.83 16.50
C ASP A 265 -29.82 -12.25 17.87
N LEU A 266 -30.17 -10.99 18.15
CA LEU A 266 -30.01 -10.40 19.48
C LEU A 266 -30.77 -11.18 20.54
N GLU A 267 -32.06 -11.45 20.33
CA GLU A 267 -32.86 -12.19 21.32
C GLU A 267 -32.33 -13.61 21.54
N LYS A 268 -31.90 -14.31 20.49
CA LYS A 268 -31.26 -15.63 20.60
C LYS A 268 -29.97 -15.57 21.42
N GLN A 269 -29.10 -14.61 21.12
CA GLN A 269 -27.80 -14.49 21.79
C GLN A 269 -27.95 -14.04 23.25
N LYS A 270 -28.85 -13.10 23.53
CA LYS A 270 -29.22 -12.66 24.88
C LYS A 270 -29.74 -13.82 25.72
N LYS A 271 -30.63 -14.65 25.14
CA LYS A 271 -31.12 -15.86 25.80
C LYS A 271 -29.96 -16.82 26.10
N TYR A 272 -29.11 -17.11 25.12
CA TYR A 272 -27.93 -17.96 25.33
C TYR A 272 -27.04 -17.45 26.46
N LEU A 273 -26.69 -16.16 26.49
CA LEU A 273 -25.86 -15.58 27.56
C LEU A 273 -26.56 -15.66 28.93
N THR A 274 -27.86 -15.40 28.98
CA THR A 274 -28.66 -15.49 30.22
C THR A 274 -28.74 -16.92 30.75
N ASP A 275 -29.01 -17.90 29.88
CA ASP A 275 -29.08 -19.32 30.23
C ASP A 275 -27.72 -19.85 30.74
N ASN A 276 -26.60 -19.23 30.31
CA ASN A 276 -25.25 -19.51 30.79
C ASN A 276 -24.78 -18.62 31.95
N MET A 277 -25.69 -17.88 32.61
CA MET A 277 -25.42 -17.00 33.76
C MET A 277 -24.48 -15.82 33.46
N LEU A 278 -24.29 -15.46 32.19
CA LEU A 278 -23.50 -14.30 31.74
C LEU A 278 -24.40 -13.05 31.63
N LEU A 279 -24.99 -12.65 32.76
CA LEU A 279 -26.01 -11.58 32.80
C LEU A 279 -25.45 -10.20 32.41
N SER A 280 -24.17 -9.94 32.71
CA SER A 280 -23.54 -8.65 32.41
C SER A 280 -23.27 -8.48 30.92
N GLU A 281 -22.84 -9.55 30.27
CA GLU A 281 -22.60 -9.66 28.84
C GLU A 281 -23.91 -9.58 28.07
N ALA A 282 -24.96 -10.26 28.55
CA ALA A 282 -26.30 -10.20 27.96
C ALA A 282 -26.85 -8.77 27.96
N LYS A 283 -26.77 -8.08 29.10
CA LYS A 283 -27.22 -6.69 29.23
C LYS A 283 -26.41 -5.74 28.35
N ARG A 284 -25.07 -5.88 28.34
CA ARG A 284 -24.16 -5.10 27.50
C ARG A 284 -24.49 -5.25 26.02
N LEU A 285 -24.71 -6.49 25.56
CA LEU A 285 -25.05 -6.79 24.18
C LEU A 285 -26.39 -6.18 23.78
N GLU A 286 -27.38 -6.28 24.66
CA GLU A 286 -28.73 -5.71 24.47
C GLU A 286 -28.69 -4.20 24.33
N GLU A 287 -28.15 -3.48 25.31
CA GLU A 287 -28.08 -2.01 25.31
C GLU A 287 -27.39 -1.49 24.05
N ARG A 288 -26.25 -2.10 23.69
CA ARG A 288 -25.47 -1.68 22.54
C ARG A 288 -26.14 -1.97 21.21
N THR A 289 -26.68 -3.18 21.04
CA THR A 289 -27.30 -3.56 19.77
C THR A 289 -28.60 -2.79 19.54
N LEU A 290 -29.39 -2.52 20.59
CA LEU A 290 -30.60 -1.71 20.46
C LEU A 290 -30.28 -0.25 20.08
N TYR A 291 -29.23 0.33 20.66
CA TYR A 291 -28.75 1.65 20.27
C TYR A 291 -28.31 1.69 18.79
N ASP A 292 -27.50 0.72 18.37
CA ASP A 292 -27.05 0.63 16.96
C ASP A 292 -28.25 0.48 16.00
N LEU A 293 -29.27 -0.29 16.38
CA LEU A 293 -30.49 -0.47 15.60
C LEU A 293 -31.35 0.79 15.52
N GLU A 294 -31.45 1.57 16.60
CA GLU A 294 -32.13 2.87 16.58
C GLU A 294 -31.45 3.84 15.62
N MET A 295 -30.11 3.92 15.70
CA MET A 295 -29.31 4.75 14.79
C MET A 295 -29.45 4.33 13.32
N ILE A 296 -29.45 3.03 13.02
CA ILE A 296 -29.67 2.52 11.66
C ILE A 296 -31.07 2.90 11.14
N LYS A 297 -32.12 2.86 11.97
CA LYS A 297 -33.49 3.21 11.55
C LYS A 297 -33.66 4.71 11.30
N GLU A 298 -33.14 5.54 12.20
CA GLU A 298 -33.34 6.99 12.13
C GLU A 298 -32.40 7.67 11.13
N LEU A 299 -31.14 7.26 11.09
CA LEU A 299 -30.09 7.92 10.29
C LEU A 299 -29.63 7.10 9.08
N GLY A 300 -30.02 5.81 8.99
CA GLY A 300 -29.51 4.90 7.97
C GLY A 300 -28.08 4.41 8.21
N TYR A 301 -27.46 4.79 9.34
CA TYR A 301 -26.08 4.48 9.68
C TYR A 301 -25.86 4.42 11.21
N CYS A 302 -24.90 3.62 11.66
CA CYS A 302 -24.38 3.62 13.03
C CYS A 302 -22.86 3.47 13.07
N SER A 303 -22.22 3.87 14.18
CA SER A 303 -20.79 3.66 14.35
C SER A 303 -20.47 2.16 14.44
N GLY A 304 -19.62 1.68 13.54
CA GLY A 304 -19.30 0.25 13.47
C GLY A 304 -20.33 -0.58 12.70
N ILE A 305 -21.11 0.04 11.80
CA ILE A 305 -22.12 -0.64 10.96
C ILE A 305 -21.56 -1.86 10.22
N GLU A 306 -20.25 -1.89 9.91
CA GLU A 306 -19.59 -3.02 9.27
C GLU A 306 -19.73 -4.34 10.06
N ASN A 307 -19.91 -4.28 11.37
CA ASN A 307 -20.15 -5.45 12.22
C ASN A 307 -21.50 -6.14 11.93
N TYR A 308 -22.39 -5.47 11.20
CA TYR A 308 -23.67 -5.99 10.73
C TYR A 308 -23.66 -6.30 9.23
N SER A 309 -22.50 -6.21 8.55
CA SER A 309 -22.38 -6.39 7.09
C SER A 309 -23.04 -7.67 6.56
N ARG A 310 -22.93 -8.79 7.28
CA ARG A 310 -23.58 -10.06 6.90
C ARG A 310 -25.08 -9.92 6.61
N TYR A 311 -25.79 -9.12 7.41
CA TYR A 311 -27.23 -8.91 7.25
C TYR A 311 -27.51 -8.09 5.99
N PHE A 312 -26.79 -6.98 5.81
CA PHE A 312 -26.93 -6.11 4.64
C PHE A 312 -26.54 -6.82 3.34
N ASP A 313 -25.57 -7.72 3.38
CA ASP A 313 -25.16 -8.52 2.22
C ASP A 313 -26.10 -9.72 1.97
N LYS A 314 -27.03 -10.01 2.89
CA LYS A 314 -27.88 -11.21 2.93
C LYS A 314 -27.09 -12.54 2.86
N ARG A 315 -25.92 -12.56 3.48
CA ARG A 315 -25.05 -13.74 3.54
C ARG A 315 -25.49 -14.70 4.64
N ASN A 316 -25.22 -15.98 4.44
CA ASN A 316 -25.40 -16.99 5.48
C ASN A 316 -24.29 -16.88 6.55
N PRO A 317 -24.55 -17.33 7.80
CA PRO A 317 -23.50 -17.42 8.82
C PRO A 317 -22.28 -18.22 8.33
N GLY A 318 -21.07 -17.69 8.55
CA GLY A 318 -19.81 -18.29 8.12
C GLY A 318 -19.42 -18.05 6.65
N GLU A 319 -20.35 -17.63 5.80
CA GLU A 319 -20.09 -17.32 4.40
C GLU A 319 -19.06 -16.18 4.27
N ARG A 320 -18.17 -16.27 3.28
CA ARG A 320 -17.14 -15.25 3.07
C ARG A 320 -17.76 -13.89 2.75
N PRO A 321 -17.16 -12.76 3.14
CA PRO A 321 -17.60 -11.45 2.69
C PRO A 321 -17.25 -11.21 1.22
N PHE A 322 -17.97 -10.27 0.59
CA PHE A 322 -17.56 -9.71 -0.69
C PHE A 322 -16.30 -8.88 -0.51
N CYS A 323 -15.36 -8.97 -1.44
CA CYS A 323 -14.09 -8.27 -1.43
C CYS A 323 -13.81 -7.67 -2.83
N LEU A 324 -12.65 -7.05 -3.02
CA LEU A 324 -12.31 -6.43 -4.31
C LEU A 324 -12.28 -7.46 -5.45
N LEU A 325 -11.88 -8.70 -5.17
CA LEU A 325 -11.80 -9.75 -6.19
C LEU A 325 -13.18 -10.07 -6.80
N ASP A 326 -14.28 -9.86 -6.05
CA ASP A 326 -15.64 -10.06 -6.56
C ASP A 326 -16.09 -9.00 -7.58
N TYR A 327 -15.31 -7.92 -7.76
CA TYR A 327 -15.57 -6.87 -8.74
C TYR A 327 -14.84 -7.12 -10.07
N PHE A 328 -13.91 -8.06 -10.10
CA PHE A 328 -13.21 -8.44 -11.32
C PHE A 328 -14.03 -9.44 -12.13
N ASP A 329 -13.83 -9.44 -13.45
CA ASP A 329 -14.28 -10.53 -14.32
C ASP A 329 -13.52 -11.82 -13.97
N ASP A 330 -14.14 -13.00 -14.19
CA ASP A 330 -13.57 -14.33 -13.86
C ASP A 330 -12.18 -14.59 -14.48
N ASP A 331 -11.86 -13.89 -15.56
CA ASP A 331 -10.59 -13.99 -16.26
C ASP A 331 -9.60 -12.86 -15.90
N PHE A 332 -9.67 -12.26 -14.72
CA PHE A 332 -8.59 -11.38 -14.28
C PHE A 332 -7.27 -12.14 -14.02
N LEU A 333 -6.15 -11.40 -14.00
CA LEU A 333 -4.84 -11.90 -13.60
C LEU A 333 -4.48 -11.34 -12.22
N LEU A 334 -3.96 -12.20 -11.34
CA LEU A 334 -3.31 -11.76 -10.10
C LEU A 334 -1.80 -11.69 -10.31
N VAL A 335 -1.18 -10.56 -9.99
CA VAL A 335 0.27 -10.43 -9.83
C VAL A 335 0.55 -10.18 -8.36
N VAL A 336 1.38 -11.02 -7.74
CA VAL A 336 1.76 -10.87 -6.34
C VAL A 336 3.20 -10.38 -6.27
N ASP A 337 3.37 -9.10 -5.95
CA ASP A 337 4.69 -8.50 -5.74
C ASP A 337 5.27 -8.93 -4.40
N GLU A 338 6.57 -9.18 -4.37
CA GLU A 338 7.31 -9.76 -3.24
C GLU A 338 6.53 -10.92 -2.58
N SER A 339 6.15 -11.91 -3.39
CA SER A 339 5.23 -13.01 -3.02
C SER A 339 5.57 -13.71 -1.71
N HIS A 340 6.86 -13.88 -1.44
CA HIS A 340 7.39 -14.51 -0.24
C HIS A 340 7.06 -13.74 1.07
N VAL A 341 6.67 -12.47 1.01
CA VAL A 341 6.11 -11.68 2.13
C VAL A 341 4.60 -11.55 2.01
N THR A 342 4.12 -11.26 0.81
CA THR A 342 2.72 -10.92 0.56
C THR A 342 1.79 -12.11 0.80
N LEU A 343 2.14 -13.33 0.38
CA LEU A 343 1.31 -14.52 0.60
C LEU A 343 1.19 -14.90 2.08
N PRO A 344 2.28 -14.95 2.88
CA PRO A 344 2.15 -15.13 4.33
C PRO A 344 1.28 -14.06 5.00
N GLN A 345 1.36 -12.81 4.57
CA GLN A 345 0.53 -11.74 5.10
C GLN A 345 -0.96 -11.99 4.82
N VAL A 346 -1.32 -12.42 3.60
CA VAL A 346 -2.69 -12.83 3.25
C VAL A 346 -3.21 -13.87 4.23
N GLY A 347 -2.44 -14.93 4.48
CA GLY A 347 -2.83 -16.00 5.41
C GLY A 347 -2.96 -15.56 6.88
N ALA A 348 -2.22 -14.52 7.29
CA ALA A 348 -2.22 -14.05 8.67
C ALA A 348 -3.41 -13.13 9.03
N MET A 349 -4.01 -12.45 8.04
CA MET A 349 -5.02 -11.40 8.32
C MET A 349 -6.25 -11.94 9.05
N TYR A 350 -6.79 -13.09 8.63
CA TYR A 350 -7.97 -13.70 9.25
C TYR A 350 -7.72 -14.11 10.70
N GLY A 351 -6.57 -14.73 10.99
CA GLY A 351 -6.24 -15.19 12.35
C GLY A 351 -6.20 -14.03 13.35
N GLY A 352 -5.56 -12.92 12.97
CA GLY A 352 -5.51 -11.71 13.79
C GLY A 352 -6.87 -11.06 14.00
N ASP A 353 -7.67 -10.92 12.94
CA ASP A 353 -9.02 -10.34 13.04
C ASP A 353 -9.95 -11.19 13.92
N ARG A 354 -9.95 -12.51 13.71
CA ARG A 354 -10.78 -13.44 14.46
C ARG A 354 -10.42 -13.44 15.95
N SER A 355 -9.14 -13.52 16.30
CA SER A 355 -8.69 -13.54 17.69
C SER A 355 -9.16 -12.30 18.45
N ARG A 356 -9.11 -11.12 17.81
CA ARG A 356 -9.61 -9.87 18.37
C ARG A 356 -11.13 -9.89 18.57
N LYS A 357 -11.88 -10.35 17.58
CA LYS A 357 -13.35 -10.32 17.59
C LYS A 357 -14.00 -11.37 18.48
N VAL A 358 -13.36 -12.53 18.64
CA VAL A 358 -13.85 -13.58 19.56
C VAL A 358 -14.03 -13.01 20.97
N ASN A 359 -13.04 -12.27 21.50
CA ASN A 359 -13.16 -11.62 22.80
C ASN A 359 -14.33 -10.63 22.87
N LEU A 360 -14.58 -9.86 21.80
CA LEU A 360 -15.72 -8.93 21.75
C LEU A 360 -17.06 -9.68 21.81
N VAL A 361 -17.17 -10.83 21.13
CA VAL A 361 -18.40 -11.63 21.11
C VAL A 361 -18.61 -12.36 22.44
N GLU A 362 -17.57 -13.02 22.96
CA GLU A 362 -17.63 -13.77 24.22
C GLU A 362 -18.00 -12.86 25.41
N HIS A 363 -17.52 -11.62 25.39
CA HIS A 363 -17.83 -10.63 26.42
C HIS A 363 -18.99 -9.70 26.02
N GLY A 364 -19.87 -10.08 25.08
CA GLY A 364 -21.12 -9.35 24.82
C GLY A 364 -20.98 -7.92 24.30
N PHE A 365 -19.85 -7.55 23.70
CA PHE A 365 -19.67 -6.26 23.03
C PHE A 365 -20.23 -6.26 21.60
N ARG A 366 -20.30 -7.42 20.95
CA ARG A 366 -20.81 -7.59 19.58
C ARG A 366 -21.56 -8.91 19.42
N LEU A 367 -22.49 -8.97 18.47
CA LEU A 367 -23.17 -10.21 18.08
C LEU A 367 -22.18 -11.20 17.41
N PRO A 368 -22.46 -12.52 17.44
CA PRO A 368 -21.64 -13.51 16.73
C PRO A 368 -21.48 -13.23 15.23
N SER A 369 -22.47 -12.59 14.61
CA SER A 369 -22.43 -12.15 13.21
C SER A 369 -21.29 -11.17 12.90
N ALA A 370 -20.74 -10.48 13.91
CA ALA A 370 -19.58 -9.60 13.72
C ALA A 370 -18.31 -10.37 13.29
N LEU A 371 -18.23 -11.68 13.56
CA LEU A 371 -17.16 -12.57 13.08
C LEU A 371 -17.23 -12.80 11.56
N ASP A 372 -18.41 -12.63 10.96
CA ASP A 372 -18.62 -12.78 9.51
C ASP A 372 -18.24 -11.51 8.73
N ASN A 373 -17.93 -10.41 9.43
CA ASN A 373 -17.25 -9.24 8.89
C ASN A 373 -15.72 -9.44 9.03
N ARG A 374 -15.07 -10.06 8.06
CA ARG A 374 -13.67 -10.49 8.21
C ARG A 374 -12.91 -10.30 6.90
N PRO A 375 -11.57 -10.36 6.89
CA PRO A 375 -10.86 -10.65 5.65
C PRO A 375 -11.14 -12.11 5.20
N LEU A 376 -10.83 -12.40 3.95
CA LEU A 376 -10.82 -13.77 3.43
C LEU A 376 -9.84 -14.66 4.21
N THR A 377 -10.13 -15.95 4.30
CA THR A 377 -9.14 -16.95 4.68
C THR A 377 -8.16 -17.21 3.52
N ALA A 378 -7.05 -17.90 3.79
CA ALA A 378 -6.08 -18.25 2.75
C ALA A 378 -6.69 -19.19 1.69
N GLU A 379 -7.57 -20.09 2.12
CA GLU A 379 -8.29 -21.04 1.28
C GLU A 379 -9.28 -20.29 0.38
N GLU A 380 -10.13 -19.44 0.95
CA GLU A 380 -11.09 -18.61 0.20
C GLU A 380 -10.38 -17.72 -0.82
N PHE A 381 -9.27 -17.09 -0.43
CA PHE A 381 -8.47 -16.29 -1.36
C PHE A 381 -7.95 -17.14 -2.53
N THR A 382 -7.45 -18.34 -2.26
CA THR A 382 -6.89 -19.24 -3.27
C THR A 382 -7.97 -19.78 -4.22
N GLU A 383 -9.16 -20.09 -3.71
CA GLU A 383 -10.30 -20.55 -4.51
C GLU A 383 -10.80 -19.50 -5.51
N MET A 384 -10.64 -18.21 -5.17
CA MET A 384 -11.01 -17.10 -6.05
C MET A 384 -9.97 -16.83 -7.16
N LEU A 385 -8.80 -17.47 -7.12
CA LEU A 385 -7.75 -17.24 -8.11
C LEU A 385 -7.98 -18.09 -9.35
N ASN A 386 -8.00 -17.44 -10.51
CA ASN A 386 -7.93 -18.12 -11.80
C ASN A 386 -6.48 -18.37 -12.21
N GLN A 387 -5.72 -17.30 -12.46
CA GLN A 387 -4.29 -17.35 -12.77
C GLN A 387 -3.51 -16.33 -11.94
N ALA A 388 -2.36 -16.74 -11.41
CA ALA A 388 -1.51 -15.93 -10.56
C ALA A 388 -0.04 -15.98 -10.99
N ILE A 389 0.60 -14.81 -11.02
CA ILE A 389 2.02 -14.61 -11.27
C ILE A 389 2.68 -14.16 -9.97
N TYR A 390 3.56 -14.99 -9.43
CA TYR A 390 4.31 -14.70 -8.20
C TYR A 390 5.64 -14.05 -8.56
N VAL A 391 5.86 -12.82 -8.08
CA VAL A 391 7.05 -12.04 -8.41
C VAL A 391 7.94 -11.95 -7.18
N SER A 392 9.15 -12.53 -7.25
CA SER A 392 10.07 -12.53 -6.11
C SER A 392 11.51 -12.83 -6.53
N ALA A 393 12.48 -12.22 -5.86
CA ALA A 393 13.89 -12.62 -5.98
C ALA A 393 14.22 -13.90 -5.21
N THR A 394 13.37 -14.22 -4.22
CA THR A 394 13.52 -15.31 -3.26
C THR A 394 12.16 -15.96 -3.02
N PRO A 395 11.58 -16.65 -4.03
CA PRO A 395 10.27 -17.28 -3.89
C PRO A 395 10.27 -18.25 -2.69
N ALA A 396 9.18 -18.26 -1.94
CA ALA A 396 8.94 -19.20 -0.87
C ALA A 396 8.40 -20.54 -1.38
N ASP A 397 8.40 -21.54 -0.50
CA ASP A 397 8.06 -22.93 -0.88
C ASP A 397 6.62 -23.02 -1.40
N LEU A 398 5.70 -22.22 -0.85
CA LEU A 398 4.30 -22.18 -1.27
C LEU A 398 4.14 -21.82 -2.74
N GLU A 399 4.77 -20.74 -3.24
CA GLU A 399 4.66 -20.39 -4.66
C GLU A 399 5.39 -21.37 -5.57
N LEU A 400 6.49 -21.97 -5.12
CA LEU A 400 7.23 -22.99 -5.89
C LEU A 400 6.42 -24.28 -6.03
N GLU A 401 5.79 -24.74 -4.94
CA GLU A 401 4.89 -25.88 -4.93
C GLU A 401 3.68 -25.65 -5.84
N ARG A 402 3.05 -24.46 -5.74
CA ARG A 402 1.89 -24.10 -6.57
C ARG A 402 2.20 -24.01 -8.05
N ALA A 403 3.39 -23.51 -8.40
CA ALA A 403 3.80 -23.37 -9.79
C ALA A 403 4.23 -24.69 -10.44
N GLU A 404 4.33 -25.81 -9.69
CA GLU A 404 4.72 -27.13 -10.20
C GLU A 404 6.02 -27.11 -11.05
N GLY A 405 6.92 -26.17 -10.76
CA GLY A 405 8.18 -25.98 -11.49
C GLY A 405 8.15 -24.97 -12.64
N VAL A 406 7.03 -24.28 -12.91
CA VAL A 406 6.96 -23.18 -13.88
C VAL A 406 7.63 -21.92 -13.32
N ILE A 407 8.95 -21.87 -13.45
CA ILE A 407 9.81 -20.79 -12.98
C ILE A 407 10.43 -20.07 -14.17
N VAL A 408 10.08 -18.80 -14.32
CA VAL A 408 10.65 -17.88 -15.30
C VAL A 408 11.76 -17.08 -14.63
N GLU A 409 13.01 -17.29 -15.04
CA GLU A 409 14.17 -16.64 -14.43
C GLU A 409 14.50 -15.30 -15.13
N GLN A 410 14.65 -14.23 -14.35
CA GLN A 410 15.07 -12.89 -14.81
C GLN A 410 16.19 -12.33 -13.92
N VAL A 411 17.43 -12.69 -14.26
CA VAL A 411 18.65 -12.40 -13.49
C VAL A 411 19.55 -11.37 -14.18
N ILE A 412 19.37 -11.09 -15.47
CA ILE A 412 20.18 -10.11 -16.20
C ILE A 412 19.63 -8.70 -15.97
N ARG A 413 20.49 -7.78 -15.52
CA ARG A 413 20.11 -6.37 -15.36
C ARG A 413 20.35 -5.63 -16.68
N PRO A 414 19.42 -4.75 -17.12
CA PRO A 414 19.61 -3.95 -18.33
C PRO A 414 20.89 -3.11 -18.35
N THR A 415 21.40 -2.73 -17.17
CA THR A 415 22.63 -1.94 -17.02
C THR A 415 23.92 -2.76 -16.93
N GLY A 416 23.82 -4.08 -17.05
CA GLY A 416 24.96 -4.99 -16.89
C GLY A 416 25.49 -5.11 -15.47
N LEU A 417 24.82 -4.55 -14.46
CA LEU A 417 25.22 -4.67 -13.06
C LEU A 417 25.19 -6.15 -12.60
N LEU A 418 26.21 -6.52 -11.84
CA LEU A 418 26.44 -7.90 -11.41
C LEU A 418 25.96 -8.13 -9.97
N ASP A 419 25.61 -9.38 -9.66
CA ASP A 419 25.43 -9.81 -8.28
C ASP A 419 26.76 -9.68 -7.52
N PRO A 420 26.75 -9.17 -6.27
CA PRO A 420 27.96 -8.84 -5.54
C PRO A 420 28.71 -10.12 -5.12
N PRO A 421 30.06 -10.12 -5.11
CA PRO A 421 30.81 -11.21 -4.53
C PRO A 421 30.55 -11.27 -3.02
N ILE A 422 30.50 -12.49 -2.48
CA ILE A 422 30.28 -12.75 -1.06
C ILE A 422 31.56 -13.36 -0.47
N GLU A 423 32.12 -12.68 0.53
CA GLU A 423 33.26 -13.13 1.31
C GLU A 423 32.80 -13.61 2.68
N VAL A 424 33.37 -14.71 3.18
CA VAL A 424 33.14 -15.19 4.54
C VAL A 424 34.40 -14.94 5.37
N ARG A 425 34.27 -14.20 6.47
CA ARG A 425 35.38 -13.86 7.38
C ARG A 425 35.09 -14.36 8.80
N PRO A 426 36.12 -14.73 9.60
CA PRO A 426 35.93 -15.20 10.97
C PRO A 426 35.29 -14.14 11.87
N CYS A 427 34.58 -14.55 12.93
CA CYS A 427 34.03 -13.62 13.92
C CYS A 427 35.12 -13.00 14.82
N THR A 428 36.32 -13.58 14.82
CA THR A 428 37.47 -13.07 15.58
C THR A 428 37.91 -11.72 15.03
N ASN A 429 37.94 -10.69 15.88
CA ASN A 429 38.23 -9.29 15.50
C ASN A 429 37.31 -8.71 14.41
N GLN A 430 36.09 -9.23 14.25
CA GLN A 430 35.15 -8.79 13.21
C GLN A 430 34.84 -7.29 13.21
N VAL A 431 34.85 -6.64 14.39
CA VAL A 431 34.57 -5.20 14.49
C VAL A 431 35.74 -4.38 13.95
N ASP A 432 36.98 -4.80 14.21
CA ASP A 432 38.17 -4.09 13.73
C ASP A 432 38.28 -4.22 12.20
N ASP A 433 38.06 -5.42 11.67
CA ASP A 433 37.97 -5.69 10.23
C ASP A 433 36.87 -4.85 9.56
N LEU A 434 35.68 -4.81 10.17
CA LEU A 434 34.56 -3.99 9.67
C LEU A 434 34.92 -2.50 9.63
N VAL A 435 35.62 -1.97 10.64
CA VAL A 435 36.03 -0.56 10.68
C VAL A 435 37.00 -0.23 9.56
N GLU A 436 37.96 -1.11 9.28
CA GLU A 436 38.89 -0.94 8.15
C GLU A 436 38.11 -0.91 6.83
N GLU A 437 37.19 -1.85 6.65
CA GLU A 437 36.40 -1.94 5.42
C GLU A 437 35.42 -0.77 5.24
N ILE A 438 34.85 -0.26 6.33
CA ILE A 438 34.05 0.96 6.31
C ILE A 438 34.89 2.14 5.83
N ARG A 439 36.12 2.31 6.34
CA ARG A 439 37.00 3.41 5.93
C ARG A 439 37.36 3.33 4.45
N ASN A 440 37.69 2.13 3.96
CA ASN A 440 37.97 1.89 2.56
C ASN A 440 36.77 2.30 1.65
N VAL A 441 35.54 2.04 2.10
CA VAL A 441 34.32 2.41 1.38
C VAL A 441 34.07 3.92 1.43
N ILE A 442 34.31 4.56 2.58
CA ILE A 442 34.20 6.02 2.74
C ILE A 442 35.20 6.74 1.84
N ASP A 443 36.42 6.22 1.69
CA ASP A 443 37.45 6.78 0.78
C ASP A 443 37.01 6.74 -0.69
N MET A 444 36.12 5.81 -1.05
CA MET A 444 35.49 5.73 -2.37
C MET A 444 34.22 6.60 -2.50
N ASN A 445 33.83 7.31 -1.43
CA ASN A 445 32.59 8.07 -1.31
C ASN A 445 31.31 7.22 -1.52
N ASP A 446 31.38 5.93 -1.20
CA ASP A 446 30.24 5.02 -1.19
C ASP A 446 29.66 4.88 0.23
N ARG A 447 28.60 4.06 0.39
CA ARG A 447 27.89 3.83 1.65
C ARG A 447 27.96 2.37 2.11
N VAL A 448 27.78 2.16 3.41
CA VAL A 448 27.83 0.84 4.05
C VAL A 448 26.51 0.52 4.74
N LEU A 449 26.01 -0.71 4.53
CA LEU A 449 24.94 -1.29 5.31
C LEU A 449 25.48 -2.38 6.22
N VAL A 450 25.14 -2.33 7.51
CA VAL A 450 25.51 -3.37 8.48
C VAL A 450 24.25 -3.98 9.07
N THR A 451 24.15 -5.32 9.03
CA THR A 451 23.05 -6.05 9.65
C THR A 451 23.49 -6.79 10.92
N THR A 452 22.82 -6.52 12.04
CA THR A 452 23.03 -7.20 13.32
C THR A 452 21.82 -8.07 13.69
N LEU A 453 21.91 -8.87 14.76
CA LEU A 453 20.82 -9.74 15.20
C LEU A 453 19.85 -9.08 16.18
N THR A 454 20.31 -8.09 16.95
CA THR A 454 19.52 -7.48 18.03
C THR A 454 19.59 -5.95 17.97
N LYS A 455 18.53 -5.30 18.47
CA LYS A 455 18.45 -3.83 18.58
C LYS A 455 19.62 -3.27 19.38
N ARG A 456 19.90 -3.91 20.51
CA ARG A 456 21.00 -3.56 21.41
C ARG A 456 22.34 -3.58 20.68
N MET A 457 22.62 -4.61 19.88
CA MET A 457 23.85 -4.66 19.09
C MET A 457 23.89 -3.57 18.02
N SER A 458 22.75 -3.25 17.37
CA SER A 458 22.71 -2.14 16.41
C SER A 458 23.07 -0.81 17.07
N GLU A 459 22.50 -0.53 18.24
CA GLU A 459 22.76 0.69 19.00
C GLU A 459 24.18 0.75 19.56
N GLU A 460 24.68 -0.36 20.12
CA GLU A 460 26.04 -0.44 20.68
C GLU A 460 27.10 -0.30 19.59
N LEU A 461 26.91 -0.93 18.43
CA LEU A 461 27.81 -0.78 17.28
C LEU A 461 27.79 0.65 16.75
N THR A 462 26.62 1.27 16.65
CA THR A 462 26.50 2.67 16.22
C THR A 462 27.26 3.60 17.17
N LYS A 463 27.04 3.47 18.48
CA LYS A 463 27.77 4.25 19.50
C LYS A 463 29.29 4.04 19.42
N TYR A 464 29.74 2.84 19.09
CA TYR A 464 31.16 2.56 18.91
C TYR A 464 31.73 3.25 17.67
N LEU A 465 31.05 3.14 16.51
CA LEU A 465 31.45 3.79 15.26
C LEU A 465 31.47 5.31 15.38
N GLU A 466 30.48 5.91 16.03
CA GLU A 466 30.44 7.35 16.31
C GLU A 466 31.62 7.82 17.18
N LYS A 467 32.01 7.05 18.21
CA LYS A 467 33.15 7.38 19.09
C LYS A 467 34.49 7.43 18.35
N ILE A 468 34.62 6.68 17.26
CA ILE A 468 35.81 6.68 16.41
C ILE A 468 35.66 7.58 15.18
N ASN A 469 34.69 8.51 15.22
CA ASN A 469 34.39 9.52 14.20
C ASN A 469 33.93 8.96 12.85
N ILE A 470 33.16 7.87 12.84
CA ILE A 470 32.48 7.37 11.65
C ILE A 470 31.01 7.81 11.70
N SER A 471 30.55 8.57 10.70
CA SER A 471 29.17 9.06 10.63
C SER A 471 28.20 7.90 10.42
N THR A 472 27.45 7.57 11.46
CA THR A 472 26.64 6.34 11.51
C THR A 472 25.25 6.64 12.06
N ARG A 473 24.22 5.96 11.55
CA ARG A 473 22.91 5.90 12.20
C ARG A 473 22.42 4.46 12.30
N TYR A 474 21.42 4.23 13.15
CA TYR A 474 20.76 2.93 13.26
C TYR A 474 19.29 2.94 12.85
N ILE A 475 18.78 1.76 12.50
CA ILE A 475 17.38 1.55 12.18
C ILE A 475 16.86 0.20 12.72
N HIS A 476 15.80 0.26 13.53
CA HIS A 476 15.15 -0.92 14.11
C HIS A 476 13.64 -0.72 14.26
N SER A 477 12.93 -1.71 14.82
CA SER A 477 11.45 -1.76 14.77
C SER A 477 10.72 -0.62 15.50
N GLU A 478 11.35 0.06 16.46
CA GLU A 478 10.75 1.20 17.18
C GLU A 478 10.92 2.55 16.47
N VAL A 479 11.76 2.61 15.42
CA VAL A 479 11.89 3.82 14.59
C VAL A 479 10.62 3.94 13.76
N LYS A 480 9.92 5.09 13.84
CA LYS A 480 8.65 5.29 13.14
C LYS A 480 8.87 5.34 11.63
N THR A 481 7.88 4.92 10.85
CA THR A 481 8.00 4.81 9.37
C THR A 481 8.50 6.09 8.70
N LEU A 482 8.04 7.27 9.12
CA LEU A 482 8.49 8.55 8.57
C LEU A 482 9.98 8.83 8.88
N ASP A 483 10.42 8.52 10.11
CA ASP A 483 11.83 8.64 10.49
C ASP A 483 12.72 7.69 9.68
N ARG A 484 12.22 6.49 9.39
CA ARG A 484 12.93 5.49 8.58
C ARG A 484 13.20 6.00 7.16
N VAL A 485 12.20 6.61 6.52
CA VAL A 485 12.34 7.22 5.18
C VAL A 485 13.38 8.34 5.21
N ALA A 486 13.31 9.24 6.20
CA ALA A 486 14.27 10.32 6.36
C ALA A 486 15.71 9.81 6.56
N ILE A 487 15.92 8.83 7.44
CA ILE A 487 17.24 8.22 7.69
C ILE A 487 17.82 7.60 6.41
N LEU A 488 16.99 6.90 5.63
CA LEU A 488 17.45 6.29 4.39
C LEU A 488 17.79 7.33 3.32
N GLN A 489 17.07 8.44 3.29
CA GLN A 489 17.39 9.54 2.40
C GLN A 489 18.67 10.28 2.82
N ASP A 490 18.84 10.54 4.12
CA ASP A 490 20.07 11.10 4.70
C ASP A 490 21.31 10.25 4.32
N LEU A 491 21.19 8.91 4.31
CA LEU A 491 22.25 8.01 3.85
C LEU A 491 22.61 8.26 2.38
N ARG A 492 21.60 8.40 1.52
CA ARG A 492 21.77 8.65 0.08
C ARG A 492 22.39 10.02 -0.19
N ASP A 493 21.93 11.03 0.53
CA ASP A 493 22.42 12.40 0.41
C ASP A 493 23.84 12.58 1.01
N GLY A 494 24.37 11.55 1.67
CA GLY A 494 25.70 11.57 2.27
C GLY A 494 25.79 12.38 3.55
N VAL A 495 24.67 12.54 4.26
CA VAL A 495 24.64 13.11 5.61
C VAL A 495 25.40 12.19 6.58
N PHE A 496 25.35 10.89 6.34
CA PHE A 496 26.14 9.88 7.04
C PHE A 496 26.50 8.72 6.11
N ASP A 497 27.49 7.91 6.51
CA ASP A 497 28.13 6.93 5.64
C ASP A 497 27.69 5.49 5.91
N VAL A 498 27.32 5.19 7.16
CA VAL A 498 27.02 3.83 7.63
C VAL A 498 25.63 3.73 8.26
N LEU A 499 24.82 2.78 7.77
CA LEU A 499 23.54 2.44 8.38
C LEU A 499 23.58 1.06 9.04
N VAL A 500 23.35 1.00 10.35
CA VAL A 500 23.29 -0.24 11.11
C VAL A 500 21.84 -0.62 11.40
N GLY A 501 21.41 -1.84 11.09
CA GLY A 501 20.06 -2.27 11.41
C GLY A 501 19.91 -3.76 11.67
N VAL A 502 18.76 -4.15 12.21
CA VAL A 502 18.44 -5.57 12.42
C VAL A 502 17.85 -6.18 11.17
N ASN A 503 16.83 -5.52 10.62
CA ASN A 503 16.14 -5.93 9.41
C ASN A 503 16.03 -4.73 8.46
N LEU A 504 16.99 -4.66 7.52
CA LEU A 504 17.07 -3.66 6.46
C LEU A 504 16.28 -4.06 5.20
N LEU A 505 15.46 -5.11 5.29
CA LEU A 505 14.76 -5.69 4.15
C LEU A 505 13.41 -5.03 3.86
N ARG A 506 12.91 -4.17 4.77
CA ARG A 506 11.50 -3.76 4.78
C ARG A 506 11.12 -2.63 3.81
N GLU A 507 12.00 -1.68 3.50
CA GLU A 507 11.51 -0.42 2.90
C GLU A 507 11.41 -0.34 1.37
N GLY A 508 11.71 -1.40 0.60
CA GLY A 508 11.65 -1.28 -0.87
C GLY A 508 12.61 -0.24 -1.47
N LEU A 509 13.45 0.39 -0.65
CA LEU A 509 14.32 1.49 -1.06
C LEU A 509 15.55 0.96 -1.79
N ASP A 510 15.79 1.53 -2.96
CA ASP A 510 16.91 1.25 -3.83
C ASP A 510 18.06 2.19 -3.47
N LEU A 511 19.21 1.64 -3.10
CA LEU A 511 20.38 2.40 -2.63
C LEU A 511 21.59 2.13 -3.53
N PRO A 512 21.68 2.76 -4.72
CA PRO A 512 22.84 2.62 -5.60
C PRO A 512 24.16 3.01 -4.92
N GLU A 513 24.11 3.93 -3.96
CA GLU A 513 25.29 4.45 -3.26
C GLU A 513 25.94 3.41 -2.33
N VAL A 514 25.27 2.30 -2.03
CA VAL A 514 25.80 1.24 -1.15
C VAL A 514 26.70 0.30 -1.93
N SER A 515 28.00 0.27 -1.59
CA SER A 515 28.97 -0.69 -2.17
C SER A 515 29.39 -1.81 -1.21
N LEU A 516 29.10 -1.70 0.08
CA LEU A 516 29.38 -2.75 1.05
C LEU A 516 28.15 -3.10 1.90
N VAL A 517 27.86 -4.39 1.97
CA VAL A 517 26.91 -4.96 2.93
C VAL A 517 27.65 -5.91 3.87
N ALA A 518 27.67 -5.59 5.16
CA ALA A 518 28.23 -6.43 6.20
C ALA A 518 27.14 -7.16 6.98
N ILE A 519 27.26 -8.47 7.13
CA ILE A 519 26.32 -9.33 7.86
C ILE A 519 27.05 -9.89 9.08
N MET A 520 26.75 -9.31 10.24
CA MET A 520 27.30 -9.76 11.53
C MET A 520 26.64 -11.07 11.94
N ASP A 521 27.40 -11.99 12.54
CA ASP A 521 26.89 -13.27 13.05
C ASP A 521 26.07 -14.04 11.99
N ALA A 522 26.63 -14.16 10.77
CA ALA A 522 25.95 -14.76 9.62
C ALA A 522 25.64 -16.27 9.83
N ASP A 523 26.34 -16.92 10.76
CA ASP A 523 26.17 -18.34 11.09
C ASP A 523 25.10 -18.65 12.14
N LYS A 524 24.42 -17.62 12.67
CA LYS A 524 23.33 -17.77 13.63
C LYS A 524 22.02 -17.97 12.88
N GLU A 525 21.70 -19.24 12.61
CA GLU A 525 20.46 -19.60 11.93
C GLU A 525 19.22 -19.06 12.66
N GLY A 526 18.21 -18.71 11.86
CA GLY A 526 16.99 -18.08 12.31
C GLY A 526 16.40 -17.21 11.20
N PHE A 527 15.31 -16.51 11.50
CA PHE A 527 14.60 -15.70 10.51
C PHE A 527 15.52 -14.70 9.78
N LEU A 528 16.39 -14.00 10.52
CA LEU A 528 17.30 -12.98 9.98
C LEU A 528 18.49 -13.54 9.18
N ARG A 529 18.74 -14.85 9.24
CA ARG A 529 19.86 -15.55 8.56
C ARG A 529 19.39 -16.77 7.77
N SER A 530 18.12 -16.78 7.38
CA SER A 530 17.60 -17.75 6.43
C SER A 530 18.13 -17.48 5.02
N VAL A 531 18.06 -18.48 4.12
CA VAL A 531 18.41 -18.33 2.70
C VAL A 531 17.77 -17.07 2.10
N ARG A 532 16.48 -16.83 2.38
CA ARG A 532 15.73 -15.68 1.85
C ARG A 532 16.32 -14.36 2.38
N SER A 533 16.46 -14.24 3.71
CA SER A 533 16.98 -13.02 4.34
C SER A 533 18.42 -12.71 3.92
N LEU A 534 19.29 -13.71 3.84
CA LEU A 534 20.68 -13.54 3.40
C LEU A 534 20.75 -13.08 1.94
N THR A 535 19.97 -13.73 1.05
CA THR A 535 19.95 -13.39 -0.39
C THR A 535 19.43 -11.97 -0.62
N GLN A 536 18.38 -11.55 0.08
CA GLN A 536 17.86 -10.19 -0.04
C GLN A 536 18.82 -9.15 0.55
N THR A 537 19.48 -9.47 1.67
CA THR A 537 20.47 -8.58 2.29
C THR A 537 21.66 -8.39 1.35
N ALA A 538 22.19 -9.49 0.78
CA ALA A 538 23.24 -9.45 -0.23
C ALA A 538 22.83 -8.63 -1.46
N GLY A 539 21.58 -8.78 -1.91
CA GLY A 539 21.03 -8.04 -3.05
C GLY A 539 21.05 -6.50 -2.90
N ARG A 540 21.21 -5.96 -1.68
CA ARG A 540 21.33 -4.51 -1.46
C ARG A 540 22.63 -3.92 -2.03
N ALA A 541 23.70 -4.71 -2.15
CA ALA A 541 24.94 -4.28 -2.79
C ALA A 541 24.90 -4.42 -4.33
N ALA A 542 23.88 -5.08 -4.91
CA ALA A 542 23.83 -5.40 -6.34
C ALA A 542 23.50 -4.19 -7.25
N ARG A 543 23.36 -2.99 -6.67
CA ARG A 543 23.07 -1.73 -7.39
C ARG A 543 24.31 -0.87 -7.61
N ASN A 544 25.44 -1.24 -7.04
CA ASN A 544 26.71 -0.54 -7.16
C ASN A 544 27.70 -1.39 -7.97
N VAL A 545 28.52 -0.75 -8.80
CA VAL A 545 29.55 -1.44 -9.61
C VAL A 545 30.62 -2.07 -8.71
N ASN A 546 30.92 -1.44 -7.58
CA ASN A 546 31.85 -1.91 -6.55
C ASN A 546 31.16 -2.75 -5.46
N GLY A 547 29.89 -3.12 -5.67
CA GLY A 547 29.09 -3.84 -4.69
C GLY A 547 29.72 -5.16 -4.25
N ARG A 548 29.91 -5.35 -2.94
CA ARG A 548 30.37 -6.60 -2.30
C ARG A 548 29.70 -6.85 -0.96
N VAL A 549 29.76 -8.10 -0.49
CA VAL A 549 29.15 -8.55 0.77
C VAL A 549 30.18 -9.26 1.63
N ILE A 550 30.21 -8.93 2.92
CA ILE A 550 31.02 -9.64 3.92
C ILE A 550 30.07 -10.33 4.91
N MET A 551 30.21 -11.65 5.05
CA MET A 551 29.53 -12.45 6.06
C MET A 551 30.52 -12.82 7.17
N TYR A 552 30.34 -12.25 8.37
CA TYR A 552 31.13 -12.62 9.54
C TYR A 552 30.54 -13.88 10.18
N ALA A 553 31.29 -14.98 10.13
CA ALA A 553 30.85 -16.29 10.58
C ALA A 553 32.03 -17.22 10.88
N ASP A 554 31.90 -18.06 11.91
CA ASP A 554 32.91 -19.08 12.23
C ASP A 554 32.64 -20.42 11.51
N LYS A 555 31.41 -20.62 11.03
CA LYS A 555 31.00 -21.78 10.23
C LYS A 555 30.09 -21.37 9.07
N VAL A 556 30.19 -22.09 7.95
CA VAL A 556 29.27 -21.91 6.82
C VAL A 556 28.03 -22.78 7.04
N THR A 557 26.90 -22.15 7.35
CA THR A 557 25.60 -22.83 7.50
C THR A 557 25.01 -23.26 6.15
N ASN A 558 23.98 -24.09 6.16
CA ASN A 558 23.29 -24.47 4.92
C ASN A 558 22.67 -23.23 4.23
N SER A 559 22.09 -22.31 5.02
CA SER A 559 21.53 -21.07 4.50
C SER A 559 22.59 -20.20 3.81
N MET A 560 23.77 -20.05 4.43
CA MET A 560 24.88 -19.32 3.82
C MET A 560 25.36 -19.97 2.53
N ARG A 561 25.54 -21.30 2.53
CA ARG A 561 26.01 -22.04 1.35
C ARG A 561 25.08 -21.82 0.16
N ILE A 562 23.79 -22.04 0.33
CA ILE A 562 22.80 -21.85 -0.74
C ILE A 562 22.83 -20.41 -1.27
N THR A 563 22.90 -19.40 -0.39
CA THR A 563 22.98 -18.00 -0.81
C THR A 563 24.27 -17.70 -1.58
N ILE A 564 25.43 -18.19 -1.12
CA ILE A 564 26.73 -18.01 -1.79
C ILE A 564 26.72 -18.65 -3.18
N ASP A 565 26.26 -19.89 -3.26
CA ASP A 565 26.23 -20.67 -4.50
C ASP A 565 25.29 -20.03 -5.54
N GLU A 566 24.08 -19.63 -5.13
CA GLU A 566 23.12 -18.97 -6.03
C GLU A 566 23.59 -17.59 -6.49
N THR A 567 24.18 -16.80 -5.60
CA THR A 567 24.73 -15.48 -5.96
C THR A 567 25.87 -15.64 -6.96
N SER A 568 26.75 -16.62 -6.74
CA SER A 568 27.86 -16.93 -7.66
C SER A 568 27.36 -17.44 -9.02
N ARG A 569 26.37 -18.33 -9.05
CA ARG A 569 25.73 -18.83 -10.28
C ARG A 569 25.16 -17.69 -11.12
N ARG A 570 24.42 -16.78 -10.49
CA ARG A 570 23.82 -15.61 -11.15
C ARG A 570 24.89 -14.67 -11.69
N ARG A 571 25.91 -14.38 -10.88
CA ARG A 571 27.04 -13.53 -11.26
C ARG A 571 27.75 -14.05 -12.52
N ILE A 572 28.08 -15.35 -12.56
CA ILE A 572 28.73 -15.97 -13.73
C ILE A 572 27.87 -15.84 -14.99
N LYS A 573 26.54 -16.05 -14.87
CA LYS A 573 25.61 -15.89 -15.99
C LYS A 573 25.56 -14.44 -16.48
N GLN A 574 25.58 -13.47 -15.57
CA GLN A 574 25.59 -12.04 -15.89
C GLN A 574 26.92 -11.60 -16.54
N GLU A 575 28.06 -12.04 -16.01
CA GLU A 575 29.39 -11.77 -16.58
C GLU A 575 29.49 -12.30 -18.02
N LYS A 576 29.08 -13.55 -18.24
CA LYS A 576 29.05 -14.16 -19.58
C LYS A 576 28.12 -13.41 -20.53
N TYR A 577 26.96 -12.97 -20.07
CA TYR A 577 26.05 -12.16 -20.89
C TYR A 577 26.68 -10.82 -21.26
N ASN A 578 27.30 -10.14 -20.30
CA ASN A 578 27.97 -8.86 -20.54
C ASN A 578 29.11 -8.99 -21.54
N GLU A 579 29.95 -10.03 -21.42
CA GLU A 579 31.04 -10.32 -22.35
C GLU A 579 30.52 -10.56 -23.78
N LEU A 580 29.49 -11.40 -23.92
CA LEU A 580 28.89 -11.73 -25.23
C LEU A 580 28.23 -10.53 -25.92
N ASN A 581 27.75 -9.55 -25.15
CA ASN A 581 27.03 -8.38 -25.66
C ASN A 581 27.86 -7.08 -25.61
N GLY A 582 29.13 -7.15 -25.21
CA GLY A 582 30.00 -5.97 -25.10
C GLY A 582 29.52 -4.94 -24.08
N LEU A 583 28.81 -5.36 -23.03
CA LEU A 583 28.27 -4.48 -22.00
C LEU A 583 29.28 -4.26 -20.87
N SER A 584 29.47 -3.00 -20.48
CA SER A 584 30.19 -2.66 -19.26
C SER A 584 29.19 -2.33 -18.15
N PRO A 585 29.35 -2.91 -16.93
CA PRO A 585 28.45 -2.62 -15.80
C PRO A 585 28.37 -1.11 -15.53
N MET A 586 27.16 -0.56 -15.56
CA MET A 586 26.92 0.86 -15.30
C MET A 586 25.97 1.05 -14.13
N GLN A 587 26.39 1.87 -13.17
CA GLN A 587 25.53 2.30 -12.07
C GLN A 587 24.48 3.29 -12.60
N ILE A 588 23.22 3.08 -12.23
CA ILE A 588 22.15 4.04 -12.53
C ILE A 588 22.34 5.25 -11.63
N LYS A 589 22.92 6.32 -12.17
CA LYS A 589 22.85 7.64 -11.53
C LYS A 589 21.49 8.23 -11.85
N ARG A 590 20.54 8.18 -10.90
CA ARG A 590 19.33 8.99 -11.04
C ARG A 590 19.74 10.46 -11.02
N SER A 591 19.36 11.20 -12.06
CA SER A 591 19.43 12.65 -12.03
C SER A 591 18.56 13.14 -10.86
N ALA A 592 19.15 13.90 -9.94
CA ALA A 592 18.38 14.74 -9.04
C ALA A 592 17.58 15.73 -9.91
N GLY A 593 16.32 15.43 -10.22
CA GLY A 593 15.46 16.36 -10.94
C GLY A 593 14.26 15.75 -11.65
N ARG A 594 13.06 15.97 -11.09
CA ARG A 594 12.03 16.88 -11.66
C ARG A 594 10.85 16.99 -10.70
N ALA A 595 11.06 17.75 -9.62
CA ALA A 595 10.02 18.56 -9.00
C ALA A 595 10.52 20.01 -9.06
N ASN A 596 10.54 20.58 -10.27
CA ASN A 596 10.72 22.01 -10.45
C ASN A 596 9.34 22.66 -10.32
N LEU A 597 8.95 22.97 -9.09
CA LEU A 597 8.18 24.17 -8.81
C LEU A 597 9.17 25.13 -8.14
N ALA A 598 9.25 26.33 -8.71
CA ALA A 598 10.27 27.34 -8.46
C ALA A 598 10.70 27.45 -6.99
N ALA A 599 11.97 27.12 -6.71
CA ALA A 599 12.62 27.49 -5.48
C ALA A 599 14.02 28.04 -5.80
N GLU A 600 14.23 29.28 -5.39
CA GLU A 600 15.48 30.03 -5.41
C GLU A 600 16.65 29.26 -4.76
N PRO A 601 17.92 29.63 -5.05
CA PRO A 601 19.08 28.82 -4.70
C PRO A 601 19.20 28.60 -3.18
N LYS A 602 19.21 27.32 -2.76
CA LYS A 602 19.47 26.91 -1.37
C LYS A 602 20.93 27.24 -0.96
N PRO A 603 21.17 27.83 0.22
CA PRO A 603 22.50 27.94 0.78
C PRO A 603 22.97 26.60 1.38
N THR A 604 24.27 26.40 1.32
CA THR A 604 25.04 25.26 1.83
C THR A 604 24.82 25.04 3.33
N LEU A 605 24.48 23.81 3.73
CA LEU A 605 24.36 23.40 5.13
C LEU A 605 25.73 23.34 5.80
N SER A 606 26.07 24.38 6.57
CA SER A 606 27.09 24.33 7.61
C SER A 606 26.44 24.30 8.99
N LYS A 607 26.87 23.32 9.81
CA LYS A 607 26.83 23.21 11.28
C LYS A 607 25.99 24.24 12.06
N GLN A 608 25.03 23.72 12.84
CA GLN A 608 24.52 24.30 14.11
C GLN A 608 24.63 25.82 14.25
N THR A 609 23.70 26.54 13.61
CA THR A 609 23.25 27.84 14.11
C THR A 609 21.77 27.92 13.77
N SER A 610 20.94 28.04 14.80
CA SER A 610 19.54 28.42 14.68
C SER A 610 19.40 29.64 13.77
N ASP A 611 18.48 29.56 12.81
CA ASP A 611 18.22 30.62 11.84
C ASP A 611 18.04 31.97 12.57
N PRO A 612 18.84 33.02 12.29
CA PRO A 612 18.80 34.28 13.04
C PRO A 612 17.41 34.95 13.01
N VAL A 613 16.59 34.63 12.00
CA VAL A 613 15.20 35.08 11.90
C VAL A 613 14.33 34.41 12.97
N LEU A 614 14.43 33.08 13.15
CA LEU A 614 13.67 32.32 14.15
C LEU A 614 14.03 32.72 15.60
N LEU A 615 15.30 33.06 15.85
CA LEU A 615 15.76 33.56 17.16
C LEU A 615 15.15 34.92 17.52
N SER A 616 14.81 35.76 16.53
CA SER A 616 14.26 37.10 16.73
C SER A 616 12.72 37.16 16.87
N MET A 617 12.02 36.07 16.56
CA MET A 617 10.55 36.00 16.59
C MET A 617 9.96 35.98 18.01
N SER A 618 8.77 36.56 18.17
CA SER A 618 8.00 36.46 19.43
C SER A 618 7.42 35.04 19.62
N ILE A 619 7.07 34.69 20.86
CA ILE A 619 6.43 33.39 21.19
C ILE A 619 5.15 33.18 20.36
N GLU A 620 4.38 34.25 20.13
CA GLU A 620 3.15 34.21 19.34
C GLU A 620 3.41 33.92 17.85
N GLN A 621 4.46 34.53 17.28
CA GLN A 621 4.89 34.28 15.90
C GLN A 621 5.45 32.86 15.72
N LEU A 622 6.22 32.36 16.70
CA LEU A 622 6.73 31.00 16.68
C LEU A 622 5.59 29.97 16.77
N ASN A 623 4.56 30.22 17.58
CA ASN A 623 3.36 29.35 17.62
C ASN A 623 2.62 29.33 16.28
N GLN A 624 2.47 30.49 15.63
CA GLN A 624 1.81 30.58 14.32
C GLN A 624 2.61 29.87 13.22
N GLN A 625 3.93 30.04 13.20
CA GLN A 625 4.85 29.33 12.30
C GLN A 625 4.83 27.81 12.56
N ALA A 626 4.80 27.38 13.82
CA ALA A 626 4.66 25.97 14.18
C ALA A 626 3.32 25.38 13.67
N GLU A 627 2.22 26.10 13.80
CA GLU A 627 0.94 25.67 13.21
C GLU A 627 0.99 25.57 11.69
N ILE A 628 1.61 26.54 11.01
CA ILE A 628 1.75 26.54 9.54
C ILE A 628 2.63 25.37 9.08
N ALA A 629 3.77 25.16 9.73
CA ALA A 629 4.68 24.05 9.44
C ALA A 629 3.97 22.70 9.68
N LYS A 630 3.20 22.57 10.77
CA LYS A 630 2.41 21.36 11.05
C LYS A 630 1.32 21.12 10.01
N ARG A 631 0.53 22.14 9.65
CA ARG A 631 -0.52 21.98 8.61
C ARG A 631 0.07 21.64 7.25
N SER A 632 1.19 22.25 6.90
CA SER A 632 1.89 21.98 5.64
C SER A 632 2.49 20.58 5.64
N MET A 633 3.05 20.14 6.77
CA MET A 633 3.53 18.76 6.97
C MET A 633 2.40 17.76 6.79
N ASP A 634 1.25 18.00 7.42
CA ASP A 634 0.07 17.14 7.32
C ASP A 634 -0.47 17.09 5.89
N LYS A 635 -0.43 18.22 5.16
CA LYS A 635 -0.80 18.29 3.74
C LYS A 635 0.15 17.49 2.86
N ALA A 636 1.46 17.68 3.00
CA ALA A 636 2.46 16.93 2.25
C ALA A 636 2.37 15.42 2.52
N ALA A 637 2.11 15.03 3.77
CA ALA A 637 1.88 13.63 4.14
C ALA A 637 0.62 13.05 3.47
N LYS A 638 -0.47 13.82 3.38
CA LYS A 638 -1.70 13.42 2.67
C LYS A 638 -1.49 13.28 1.17
N GLU A 639 -0.69 14.15 0.58
CA GLU A 639 -0.32 14.11 -0.84
C GLU A 639 0.74 13.05 -1.17
N LEU A 640 1.14 12.24 -0.18
CA LEU A 640 2.18 11.20 -0.28
C LEU A 640 3.58 11.76 -0.62
N ASP A 641 3.79 13.07 -0.43
CA ASP A 641 5.09 13.71 -0.49
C ASP A 641 5.78 13.62 0.89
N PHE A 642 6.24 12.41 1.19
CA PHE A 642 6.89 12.10 2.48
C PHE A 642 8.19 12.89 2.68
N MET A 643 8.82 13.37 1.61
CA MET A 643 10.04 14.17 1.66
C MET A 643 9.76 15.56 2.20
N GLU A 644 8.76 16.23 1.63
CA GLU A 644 8.35 17.55 2.10
C GLU A 644 7.73 17.46 3.50
N ALA A 645 7.00 16.39 3.80
CA ALA A 645 6.49 16.14 5.15
C ALA A 645 7.62 16.00 6.18
N ALA A 646 8.70 15.25 5.88
CA ALA A 646 9.83 15.11 6.79
C ALA A 646 10.56 16.46 7.02
N ARG A 647 10.78 17.24 5.95
CA ARG A 647 11.39 18.57 6.04
C ARG A 647 10.57 19.51 6.95
N LEU A 648 9.26 19.57 6.73
CA LEU A 648 8.34 20.42 7.49
C LEU A 648 8.19 19.96 8.94
N ARG A 649 8.32 18.66 9.21
CA ARG A 649 8.37 18.11 10.56
C ARG A 649 9.62 18.55 11.32
N ASP A 650 10.78 18.50 10.68
CA ASP A 650 12.04 18.91 11.31
C ASP A 650 12.06 20.42 11.56
N GLU A 651 11.48 21.21 10.64
CA GLU A 651 11.19 22.64 10.84
C GLU A 651 10.25 22.87 12.03
N PHE A 652 9.15 22.12 12.11
CA PHE A 652 8.21 22.16 13.24
C PHE A 652 8.88 21.85 14.58
N PHE A 653 9.67 20.77 14.67
CA PHE A 653 10.39 20.41 15.90
C PHE A 653 11.46 21.44 16.27
N THR A 654 12.12 22.03 15.29
CA THR A 654 13.08 23.12 15.54
C THR A 654 12.38 24.32 16.18
N ILE A 655 11.20 24.71 15.67
CA ILE A 655 10.38 25.79 16.23
C ILE A 655 9.86 25.42 17.63
N LYS A 656 9.43 24.18 17.83
CA LYS A 656 8.96 23.65 19.13
C LYS A 656 10.05 23.68 20.20
N ASN A 657 11.27 23.26 19.86
CA ASN A 657 12.42 23.32 20.77
C ASN A 657 12.78 24.78 21.11
N LEU A 658 12.67 25.71 20.16
CA LEU A 658 12.86 27.15 20.41
C LEU A 658 11.78 27.74 21.33
N LEU A 659 10.53 27.28 21.22
CA LEU A 659 9.44 27.66 22.12
C LEU A 659 9.68 27.16 23.55
N GLU A 660 10.20 25.94 23.72
CA GLU A 660 10.55 25.37 25.04
C GLU A 660 11.75 26.07 25.71
N VAL A 661 12.63 26.69 24.92
CA VAL A 661 13.78 27.45 25.45
C VAL A 661 13.41 28.92 25.77
N LYS A 662 12.35 29.46 25.15
CA LYS A 662 11.88 30.84 25.35
C LYS A 662 10.73 30.99 26.37
N GLY A 663 9.97 29.92 26.61
CA GLY A 663 8.94 29.84 27.66
C GLY A 663 9.51 29.24 28.94
#